data_AF-A0A286AQC0-F1
#
_entry.id   AF-A0A286AQC0-F1
#
_cell.length_a   1.000
_cell.length_b   1.000
_cell.length_c   1.000
_cell.angle_alpha   90.00
_cell.angle_beta   90.00
_cell.angle_gamma   90.00
#
_symmetry.space_group_name_H-M   'P 1'
#
loop_
_entity.id
_entity.type
_entity.pdbx_description
1 polymer ?
#
loop_
_entity_poly.entity_id
_entity_poly.type
_entity_poly.pdbx_seq_one_letter_code
_entity_poly.pdbx_strand_id
1 'polypeptide(L)'
;MHNYSENWQLLKLVLTGHETTSQRPEQYSYEDHIHAKAVSIFLAHATLATPLLDRTTVEAVLAGKQSWPHAPGMRQFEGVALPLSLFEEHGLVAFYAGWCTVHCQTVRNVDDVHPSLIPLVQAVEHLKDICYGRNGYIQPYYTCPADELNKHYSAHFGGALATKLLPELRVEGDHYSLQPGARSFSSLASTNLWNRLRETLEPRQAFEQWILRLRVNCDCAMPPLFDYLEHTERIEFGNQLLAYLAQDSALGLDIAYLYKQSMGEESFARILTPSSSIVEMTIDAEGSNRSVYREIELEKPTLATLNAAYTLPKTDYSSDLQFVSEWQRLRLWREPEIFYTWLLASTIGNSVRIDGQVLASSDFTEALLDLAESRPILKHLLFNSLPRYESTNYKIYLLSQLKTCDIALFYLTQKSFSHPRRTGHSFTQHFDTGYQELVCHEYLRTLNNEPDSGERLLEIVELLGDRCSLHSSEFSKGFEYKFLLCLLNSFSHQHIDQLGQAFAQQFADDKATLGDSPSKHYRYLLGFWLIERLEDIGIDSAGTLGRSLRSALLSYYKKEYEANLSGHRRSLQPNFFFSTLPWHKLAVHEGVGPLLALSSNCGEWRTRLSYTNGSNFAAASAMRHYCQVLMAIGRPQRISKDWKRVANRVVDMVRTLGFGSREEATYLFDGAFFTDQYDLWRKFCSYANLLQDDLYDDFFECCVSSIPLDQLYVLLERCTVVARAQSIQSAIADRPQLEAEDLGLNSLEQAFLSACDSDHTVLASNLLARAKDFLAQQRFSGTKLPVILRARKVWLSYEYKWKLMGIFSTSRNNLSEFDKAVEDIALPHEIRGSSHQEDDRVHWQECDRFRRYIIAAAYCETDPQRCVNIMDTLYRESKSHNHSFMLFKGRLTLHGASADTAGVRYALSQFLDSLDDIEPEHMLTLWVANILDAYRQLHDAPEIDAFWEKLDFDQRNRVEILHPYCKALIARGDALIAQRIITRYRELNLQTSENLGLTELIDELGRALPNELSMSQLIQTLNEDSQRTTIQLAKHYAQIVSKGFETYVSIVGQGQLPHEFLRDAVLDVARELLLRKKNLQIHSESSVEKTNTRITKEDLINDWFTSLFDKRMAEVRVGLRDQKRGGQSASGDSPGEIDGYITDAKNNRVAIFEAFRLFSKDATVISEHLDKIAGYDNESLSPVFIVAYCDIAKFDTLIRGYADFIINRTYTGFSDDSGVLRTIEPLHHTDQLWLGMERRRRNQQEVIFYHLLLNMGC
;
A
#
# COMPACT_ATOMS: atom_id res chain seq x y z
N MET A 1 16.26 31.19 -8.09
CA MET A 1 16.20 30.22 -9.23
C MET A 1 14.73 29.83 -9.52
N HIS A 2 14.29 29.64 -10.78
CA HIS A 2 12.90 29.27 -11.11
C HIS A 2 12.81 27.79 -11.57
N ASN A 3 12.03 26.98 -10.87
CA ASN A 3 11.72 25.60 -11.25
C ASN A 3 10.24 25.49 -11.65
N TYR A 4 9.97 24.93 -12.83
CA TYR A 4 8.61 24.84 -13.39
C TYR A 4 8.09 23.40 -13.30
N SER A 5 6.89 23.22 -12.73
CA SER A 5 6.09 21.99 -12.81
C SER A 5 4.61 22.30 -12.55
N GLU A 6 3.72 21.62 -13.27
CA GLU A 6 2.27 21.72 -13.06
C GLU A 6 1.83 21.13 -11.71
N ASN A 7 2.67 20.28 -11.10
CA ASN A 7 2.34 19.57 -9.87
C ASN A 7 2.67 20.35 -8.60
N TRP A 8 3.43 21.45 -8.67
CA TRP A 8 3.82 22.22 -7.48
C TRP A 8 2.64 22.77 -6.70
N GLN A 9 1.68 23.38 -7.40
CA GLN A 9 0.46 23.88 -6.78
C GLN A 9 -0.39 22.72 -6.22
N LEU A 10 -0.48 21.60 -6.94
CA LEU A 10 -1.24 20.43 -6.50
C LEU A 10 -0.65 19.80 -5.23
N LEU A 11 0.66 19.57 -5.20
CA LEU A 11 1.36 19.07 -4.02
C LEU A 11 1.19 20.01 -2.82
N LYS A 12 1.30 21.32 -3.05
CA LYS A 12 1.04 22.31 -2.00
C LYS A 12 -0.39 22.21 -1.46
N LEU A 13 -1.39 22.13 -2.34
CA LEU A 13 -2.80 21.99 -1.95
C LEU A 13 -3.07 20.69 -1.20
N VAL A 14 -2.45 19.58 -1.60
CA VAL A 14 -2.58 18.27 -0.94
C VAL A 14 -1.94 18.28 0.44
N LEU A 15 -0.71 18.78 0.55
CA LEU A 15 0.05 18.82 1.80
C LEU A 15 -0.50 19.82 2.82
N THR A 16 -1.21 20.85 2.37
CA THR A 16 -1.95 21.81 3.23
C THR A 16 -3.43 21.44 3.41
N GLY A 17 -3.86 20.29 2.85
CA GLY A 17 -5.25 19.99 2.48
C GLY A 17 -6.29 20.33 3.52
N HIS A 18 -7.33 21.09 3.12
CA HIS A 18 -8.49 21.50 3.94
C HIS A 18 -8.17 21.69 5.42
N GLU A 19 -7.02 22.29 5.72
CA GLU A 19 -6.71 22.73 7.07
C GLU A 19 -7.79 23.75 7.43
N THR A 20 -8.75 23.30 8.23
CA THR A 20 -9.65 24.15 9.02
C THR A 20 -8.86 24.90 10.10
N THR A 21 -7.55 24.69 10.17
CA THR A 21 -6.57 25.69 10.57
C THR A 21 -6.12 26.50 9.35
N SER A 22 -7.06 27.17 8.69
CA SER A 22 -6.82 28.59 8.49
C SER A 22 -6.48 29.11 9.89
N GLN A 23 -5.19 29.21 10.22
CA GLN A 23 -4.74 30.34 10.98
C GLN A 23 -5.33 31.51 10.20
N ARG A 24 -6.52 31.94 10.61
CA ARG A 24 -6.99 33.26 10.23
C ARG A 24 -5.77 34.13 10.51
N PRO A 25 -5.25 34.87 9.52
CA PRO A 25 -4.10 35.73 9.76
C PRO A 25 -4.42 36.44 11.08
N GLU A 26 -3.56 36.30 12.09
CA GLU A 26 -3.84 36.85 13.43
C GLU A 26 -4.27 38.29 13.23
N GLN A 27 -5.57 38.55 13.37
CA GLN A 27 -6.11 39.87 13.18
C GLN A 27 -5.80 40.60 14.47
N TYR A 28 -4.62 41.20 14.51
CA TYR A 28 -4.19 42.03 15.63
C TYR A 28 -5.22 43.13 15.84
N SER A 29 -5.73 43.22 17.05
CA SER A 29 -6.65 44.27 17.45
C SER A 29 -5.93 45.62 17.50
N TYR A 30 -6.70 46.69 17.58
CA TYR A 30 -6.13 48.02 17.81
C TYR A 30 -5.28 48.05 19.10
N GLU A 31 -5.71 47.34 20.15
CA GLU A 31 -4.98 47.25 21.41
C GLU A 31 -3.64 46.51 21.24
N ASP A 32 -3.59 45.45 20.44
CA ASP A 32 -2.34 44.73 20.12
C ASP A 32 -1.35 45.63 19.38
N HIS A 33 -1.83 46.45 18.45
CA HIS A 33 -1.00 47.42 17.73
C HIS A 33 -0.46 48.52 18.66
N ILE A 34 -1.27 49.02 19.59
CA ILE A 34 -0.84 50.02 20.57
C ILE A 34 0.20 49.42 21.52
N HIS A 35 -0.05 48.20 22.02
CA HIS A 35 0.87 47.48 22.89
C HIS A 35 2.20 47.18 22.18
N ALA A 36 2.17 46.58 21.00
CA ALA A 36 3.37 46.27 20.22
C ALA A 36 4.23 47.51 19.91
N LYS A 37 3.59 48.65 19.60
CA LYS A 37 4.27 49.92 19.39
C LYS A 37 4.85 50.49 20.69
N ALA A 38 4.16 50.33 21.82
CA ALA A 38 4.66 50.77 23.11
C ALA A 38 5.87 49.94 23.57
N VAL A 39 5.82 48.60 23.38
CA VAL A 39 6.95 47.67 23.64
C VAL A 39 8.16 48.05 22.78
N SER A 40 7.96 48.27 21.48
CA SER A 40 9.07 48.59 20.58
C SER A 40 9.75 49.92 20.92
N ILE A 41 8.98 50.94 21.29
CA ILE A 41 9.51 52.23 21.74
C ILE A 41 10.31 52.05 23.04
N PHE A 42 9.78 51.28 24.00
CA PHE A 42 10.53 51.00 25.24
C PHE A 42 11.88 50.34 24.94
N LEU A 43 11.90 49.25 24.16
CA LEU A 43 13.11 48.46 23.93
C LEU A 43 14.15 49.14 23.05
N ALA A 44 13.72 50.00 22.13
CA ALA A 44 14.63 50.82 21.33
C ALA A 44 15.41 51.84 22.18
N HIS A 45 14.86 52.24 23.32
CA HIS A 45 15.46 53.23 24.23
C HIS A 45 15.96 52.63 25.56
N ALA A 46 15.66 51.35 25.83
CA ALA A 46 16.07 50.69 27.06
C ALA A 46 17.54 50.21 27.00
N THR A 47 18.18 50.18 28.16
CA THR A 47 19.52 49.61 28.39
C THR A 47 19.41 48.38 29.29
N LEU A 48 20.33 47.42 29.13
CA LEU A 48 20.33 46.21 29.97
C LEU A 48 20.77 46.59 31.38
N ALA A 49 19.96 46.26 32.39
CA ALA A 49 20.21 46.60 33.78
C ALA A 49 21.21 45.65 34.47
N THR A 50 21.51 44.53 33.83
CA THR A 50 22.50 43.54 34.25
C THR A 50 23.67 43.50 33.25
N PRO A 51 24.81 42.88 33.60
CA PRO A 51 25.80 42.49 32.61
C PRO A 51 25.18 41.62 31.49
N LEU A 52 25.84 41.59 30.31
CA LEU A 52 25.46 40.66 29.24
C LEU A 52 25.69 39.23 29.71
N LEU A 53 24.79 38.31 29.37
CA LEU A 53 25.01 36.89 29.63
C LEU A 53 25.77 36.23 28.48
N ASP A 54 26.85 36.89 28.05
CA ASP A 54 27.74 36.45 26.97
C ASP A 54 28.86 35.54 27.49
N ARG A 55 29.62 34.97 26.56
CA ARG A 55 30.69 34.00 26.87
C ARG A 55 31.72 34.57 27.83
N THR A 56 32.15 35.81 27.62
CA THR A 56 33.17 36.48 28.44
C THR A 56 32.66 36.72 29.87
N THR A 57 31.42 37.17 30.02
CA THR A 57 30.82 37.42 31.33
C THR A 57 30.58 36.13 32.07
N VAL A 58 30.05 35.10 31.40
CA VAL A 58 29.84 33.77 32.02
C VAL A 58 31.16 33.16 32.48
N GLU A 59 32.23 33.26 31.69
CA GLU A 59 33.56 32.81 32.11
C GLU A 59 34.06 33.56 33.36
N ALA A 60 33.87 34.88 33.41
CA ALA A 60 34.25 35.69 34.57
C ALA A 60 33.41 35.36 35.82
N VAL A 61 32.11 35.09 35.66
CA VAL A 61 31.21 34.68 36.74
C VAL A 61 31.57 33.29 37.27
N LEU A 62 31.78 32.31 36.39
CA LEU A 62 32.18 30.96 36.77
C LEU A 62 33.53 30.95 37.49
N ALA A 63 34.46 31.81 37.10
CA ALA A 63 35.76 31.95 37.75
C ALA A 63 35.74 32.77 39.05
N GLY A 64 34.57 33.28 39.48
CA GLY A 64 34.44 34.15 40.66
C GLY A 64 35.09 35.54 40.50
N LYS A 65 35.46 35.92 39.26
CA LYS A 65 36.08 37.23 38.94
C LYS A 65 35.05 38.35 38.85
N GLN A 66 33.79 38.01 38.57
CA GLN A 66 32.68 38.95 38.46
C GLN A 66 31.47 38.39 39.22
N SER A 67 30.89 39.20 40.11
CA SER A 67 29.64 38.84 40.81
C SER A 67 28.43 39.15 39.94
N TRP A 68 27.45 38.23 39.91
CA TRP A 68 26.14 38.51 39.31
C TRP A 68 25.22 39.25 40.29
N PRO A 69 24.34 40.17 39.82
CA PRO A 69 23.38 40.86 40.69
C PRO A 69 22.49 39.89 41.49
N HIS A 70 22.40 40.12 42.82
CA HIS A 70 21.76 39.23 43.78
C HIS A 70 21.06 40.01 44.90
N ALA A 71 19.94 39.48 45.41
CA ALA A 71 19.17 40.10 46.47
C ALA A 71 19.97 40.22 47.79
N PRO A 72 19.72 41.27 48.62
CA PRO A 72 20.51 41.50 49.83
C PRO A 72 20.37 40.37 50.86
N GLY A 73 21.50 39.89 51.42
CA GLY A 73 21.54 39.02 52.60
C GLY A 73 21.72 37.51 52.36
N MET A 74 21.96 37.08 51.11
CA MET A 74 22.14 35.67 50.75
C MET A 74 23.60 35.39 50.29
N ARG A 75 24.05 34.12 50.34
CA ARG A 75 25.43 33.74 49.98
C ARG A 75 25.67 33.92 48.47
N GLN A 76 26.76 34.61 48.13
CA GLN A 76 27.22 34.77 46.75
C GLN A 76 27.97 33.53 46.27
N PHE A 77 27.90 33.26 44.96
CA PHE A 77 28.66 32.20 44.33
C PHE A 77 30.15 32.54 44.31
N GLU A 78 30.99 31.69 44.93
CA GLU A 78 32.42 31.93 45.12
C GLU A 78 33.27 31.57 43.88
N GLY A 79 32.64 31.05 42.82
CA GLY A 79 33.32 30.53 41.63
C GLY A 79 33.72 29.07 41.75
N VAL A 80 34.07 28.46 40.62
CA VAL A 80 34.60 27.09 40.52
C VAL A 80 35.90 27.10 39.74
N ALA A 81 36.81 26.17 40.06
CA ALA A 81 38.10 26.02 39.36
C ALA A 81 37.98 25.33 37.98
N LEU A 82 36.77 25.26 37.41
CA LEU A 82 36.50 24.60 36.13
C LEU A 82 36.36 25.66 35.02
N PRO A 83 37.08 25.51 33.88
CA PRO A 83 36.97 26.46 32.78
C PRO A 83 35.64 26.32 32.04
N LEU A 84 35.13 27.42 31.46
CA LEU A 84 33.89 27.43 30.67
C LEU A 84 33.92 26.40 29.52
N SER A 85 35.08 26.22 28.88
CA SER A 85 35.27 25.25 27.79
C SER A 85 34.89 23.83 28.16
N LEU A 86 35.04 23.44 29.44
CA LEU A 86 34.66 22.12 29.91
C LEU A 86 33.13 21.93 29.90
N PHE A 87 32.37 22.97 30.26
CA PHE A 87 30.90 22.94 30.23
C PHE A 87 30.39 22.91 28.79
N GLU A 88 31.05 23.63 27.88
CA GLU A 88 30.79 23.60 26.43
C GLU A 88 31.09 22.20 25.86
N GLU A 89 32.24 21.59 26.18
CA GLU A 89 32.63 20.23 25.75
C GLU A 89 31.62 19.15 26.14
N HIS A 90 31.00 19.29 27.32
CA HIS A 90 30.00 18.34 27.82
C HIS A 90 28.58 18.68 27.38
N GLY A 91 28.39 19.68 26.52
CA GLY A 91 27.08 20.11 26.03
C GLY A 91 26.16 20.67 27.12
N LEU A 92 26.70 21.09 28.26
CA LEU A 92 25.90 21.60 29.38
C LEU A 92 25.54 23.07 29.20
N VAL A 93 26.37 23.80 28.45
CA VAL A 93 26.19 25.22 28.14
C VAL A 93 26.46 25.48 26.67
N ALA A 94 25.69 26.38 26.04
CA ALA A 94 25.89 26.86 24.67
C ALA A 94 25.55 28.36 24.53
N PHE A 95 26.10 29.01 23.50
CA PHE A 95 25.97 30.46 23.26
C PHE A 95 25.30 30.81 21.93
N TYR A 96 24.09 30.29 21.68
CA TYR A 96 23.31 30.68 20.50
C TYR A 96 22.92 32.17 20.56
N ALA A 97 23.14 32.88 19.45
CA ALA A 97 23.03 34.34 19.35
C ALA A 97 23.88 35.07 20.40
N GLY A 98 25.04 34.50 20.76
CA GLY A 98 25.97 35.08 21.72
C GLY A 98 25.50 35.04 23.19
N TRP A 99 24.46 34.28 23.51
CA TRP A 99 23.82 34.28 24.83
C TRP A 99 23.78 32.90 25.48
N CYS A 100 24.15 32.84 26.76
CA CYS A 100 24.25 31.59 27.52
C CYS A 100 22.92 30.85 27.60
N THR A 101 22.95 29.56 27.29
CA THR A 101 21.84 28.60 27.41
C THR A 101 22.33 27.40 28.18
N VAL A 102 21.54 26.89 29.12
CA VAL A 102 21.90 25.72 29.93
C VAL A 102 21.05 24.53 29.52
N HIS A 103 21.70 23.44 29.11
CA HIS A 103 21.06 22.24 28.53
C HIS A 103 21.17 21.03 29.47
N CYS A 104 20.70 21.17 30.72
CA CYS A 104 20.62 20.02 31.61
C CYS A 104 19.48 20.08 32.63
N GLN A 105 19.00 18.92 33.07
CA GLN A 105 18.04 18.83 34.17
C GLN A 105 18.66 19.18 35.53
N THR A 106 17.85 19.66 36.47
CA THR A 106 18.32 19.92 37.84
C THR A 106 18.56 18.61 38.60
N VAL A 107 19.73 18.51 39.21
CA VAL A 107 20.13 17.38 40.06
C VAL A 107 19.49 17.55 41.44
N ARG A 108 18.57 16.66 41.80
CA ARG A 108 17.80 16.78 43.06
C ARG A 108 18.59 16.37 44.31
N ASN A 109 19.47 15.37 44.18
CA ASN A 109 20.30 14.89 45.29
C ASN A 109 21.78 14.93 44.90
N VAL A 110 22.49 15.97 45.32
CA VAL A 110 23.91 16.18 45.00
C VAL A 110 24.81 15.19 45.76
N ASP A 111 24.34 14.70 46.91
CA ASP A 111 25.09 13.74 47.75
C ASP A 111 25.25 12.38 47.06
N ASP A 112 24.38 12.07 46.10
CA ASP A 112 24.44 10.82 45.32
C ASP A 112 25.42 10.91 44.14
N VAL A 113 26.01 12.07 43.85
CA VAL A 113 26.93 12.26 42.72
C VAL A 113 28.39 12.08 43.17
N HIS A 114 29.27 11.63 42.27
CA HIS A 114 30.70 11.54 42.57
C HIS A 114 31.29 12.91 42.98
N PRO A 115 32.11 13.01 44.05
CA PRO A 115 32.58 14.29 44.59
C PRO A 115 33.30 15.21 43.58
N SER A 116 34.00 14.65 42.60
CA SER A 116 34.68 15.45 41.56
C SER A 116 33.74 16.19 40.61
N LEU A 117 32.45 15.83 40.57
CA LEU A 117 31.44 16.47 39.74
C LEU A 117 30.62 17.53 40.50
N ILE A 118 30.72 17.60 41.83
CA ILE A 118 29.98 18.59 42.64
C ILE A 118 30.24 20.02 42.17
N PRO A 119 31.49 20.47 41.90
CA PRO A 119 31.73 21.83 41.40
C PRO A 119 31.05 22.08 40.05
N LEU A 120 30.98 21.07 39.17
CA LEU A 120 30.32 21.16 37.88
C LEU A 120 28.80 21.33 38.07
N VAL A 121 28.18 20.53 38.93
CA VAL A 121 26.74 20.63 39.24
C VAL A 121 26.41 21.99 39.86
N GLN A 122 27.22 22.46 40.82
CA GLN A 122 27.03 23.77 41.46
C GLN A 122 27.10 24.92 40.46
N ALA A 123 28.08 24.90 39.56
CA ALA A 123 28.23 25.91 38.52
C ALA A 123 27.04 25.93 37.56
N VAL A 124 26.56 24.77 37.13
CA VAL A 124 25.43 24.71 36.20
C VAL A 124 24.10 25.11 36.86
N GLU A 125 23.85 24.71 38.11
CA GLU A 125 22.68 25.21 38.86
C GLU A 125 22.76 26.71 39.11
N HIS A 126 23.96 27.24 39.39
CA HIS A 126 24.14 28.69 39.52
C HIS A 126 23.82 29.44 38.22
N LEU A 127 24.25 28.94 37.06
CA LEU A 127 23.87 29.53 35.77
C LEU A 127 22.37 29.44 35.52
N LYS A 128 21.69 28.34 35.89
CA LYS A 128 20.23 28.26 35.83
C LYS A 128 19.57 29.29 36.73
N ASP A 129 20.11 29.51 37.92
CA ASP A 129 19.58 30.51 38.85
C ASP A 129 19.66 31.92 38.25
N ILE A 130 20.74 32.23 37.53
CA ILE A 130 20.87 33.48 36.76
C ILE A 130 19.86 33.53 35.61
N CYS A 131 19.81 32.49 34.77
CA CYS A 131 18.94 32.46 33.58
C CYS A 131 17.45 32.56 33.92
N TYR A 132 17.02 31.99 35.05
CA TYR A 132 15.61 31.90 35.45
C TYR A 132 15.26 32.76 36.68
N GLY A 133 16.19 33.56 37.20
CA GLY A 133 15.96 34.45 38.34
C GLY A 133 15.61 33.70 39.64
N ARG A 134 16.28 32.58 39.93
CA ARG A 134 16.02 31.74 41.11
C ARG A 134 17.01 32.05 42.24
N ASN A 135 16.70 31.59 43.45
CA ASN A 135 17.58 31.70 44.62
C ASN A 135 18.11 33.13 44.91
N GLY A 136 17.32 34.16 44.56
CA GLY A 136 17.66 35.57 44.76
C GLY A 136 18.52 36.19 43.67
N TYR A 137 18.92 35.45 42.63
CA TYR A 137 19.64 35.99 41.48
C TYR A 137 18.68 36.75 40.56
N ILE A 138 19.15 37.88 40.03
CA ILE A 138 18.34 38.74 39.19
C ILE A 138 18.51 38.30 37.73
N GLN A 139 17.43 37.82 37.11
CA GLN A 139 17.45 37.48 35.69
C GLN A 139 17.68 38.74 34.83
N PRO A 140 18.43 38.66 33.71
CA PRO A 140 18.64 39.78 32.80
C PRO A 140 17.35 40.49 32.37
N TYR A 141 17.33 41.82 32.46
CA TYR A 141 16.16 42.64 32.16
C TYR A 141 16.53 44.04 31.65
N TYR A 142 15.58 44.68 30.99
CA TYR A 142 15.76 46.02 30.41
C TYR A 142 15.17 47.12 31.28
N THR A 143 15.85 48.25 31.34
CA THR A 143 15.42 49.47 32.03
C THR A 143 15.50 50.70 31.13
N CYS A 144 14.59 51.65 31.33
CA CYS A 144 14.60 52.94 30.64
C CYS A 144 14.31 54.06 31.66
N PRO A 145 15.03 55.21 31.63
CA PRO A 145 14.71 56.35 32.50
C PRO A 145 13.25 56.81 32.33
N ALA A 146 12.56 57.04 33.44
CA ALA A 146 11.12 57.32 33.42
C ALA A 146 10.78 58.60 32.64
N ASP A 147 11.57 59.65 32.80
CA ASP A 147 11.38 60.92 32.09
C ASP A 147 11.57 60.79 30.57
N GLU A 148 12.55 59.98 30.13
CA GLU A 148 12.82 59.73 28.72
C GLU A 148 11.68 58.93 28.08
N LEU A 149 11.27 57.83 28.70
CA LEU A 149 10.19 56.99 28.18
C LEU A 149 8.86 57.75 28.14
N ASN A 150 8.52 58.50 29.20
CA ASN A 150 7.29 59.29 29.26
C ASN A 150 7.26 60.37 28.16
N LYS A 151 8.40 60.96 27.81
CA LYS A 151 8.51 61.91 26.69
C LYS A 151 8.24 61.23 25.34
N HIS A 152 8.81 60.05 25.11
CA HIS A 152 8.56 59.28 23.90
C HIS A 152 7.11 58.80 23.80
N TYR A 153 6.53 58.31 24.89
CA TYR A 153 5.12 57.90 24.93
C TYR A 153 4.17 59.08 24.74
N SER A 154 4.46 60.24 25.33
CA SER A 154 3.65 61.44 25.12
C SER A 154 3.59 61.87 23.66
N ALA A 155 4.68 61.71 22.92
CA ALA A 155 4.75 62.04 21.49
C ALA A 155 3.92 61.08 20.60
N HIS A 156 3.78 59.81 20.99
CA HIS A 156 3.12 58.78 20.17
C HIS A 156 1.69 58.42 20.63
N PHE A 157 1.38 58.60 21.91
CA PHE A 157 0.13 58.17 22.55
C PHE A 157 -0.57 59.27 23.37
N GLY A 158 -0.02 60.49 23.41
CA GLY A 158 -0.51 61.58 24.27
C GLY A 158 -0.25 61.33 25.75
N GLY A 159 -0.99 62.00 26.65
CA GLY A 159 -0.80 61.92 28.11
C GLY A 159 -1.19 60.59 28.78
N ALA A 160 -1.17 59.47 28.05
CA ALA A 160 -1.45 58.15 28.59
C ALA A 160 -0.31 57.69 29.53
N LEU A 161 -0.68 57.10 30.68
CA LEU A 161 0.29 56.55 31.63
C LEU A 161 1.03 55.35 31.01
N ALA A 162 2.35 55.30 31.16
CA ALA A 162 3.20 54.22 30.63
C ALA A 162 2.73 52.83 31.10
N THR A 163 2.32 52.70 32.36
CA THR A 163 1.80 51.45 32.95
C THR A 163 0.41 51.05 32.43
N LYS A 164 -0.31 51.96 31.77
CA LYS A 164 -1.56 51.64 31.07
C LYS A 164 -1.30 51.13 29.64
N LEU A 165 -0.23 51.61 29.00
CA LEU A 165 0.19 51.19 27.67
C LEU A 165 0.94 49.85 27.71
N LEU A 166 1.78 49.66 28.73
CA LEU A 166 2.50 48.42 29.03
C LEU A 166 2.31 48.07 30.52
N PRO A 167 1.29 47.25 30.86
CA PRO A 167 1.06 46.78 32.21
C PRO A 167 2.23 46.00 32.82
N GLU A 168 3.16 45.51 32.00
CA GLU A 168 4.32 44.70 32.38
C GLU A 168 5.48 45.52 32.95
N LEU A 169 5.44 46.86 32.78
CA LEU A 169 6.46 47.76 33.33
C LEU A 169 6.29 47.94 34.84
N ARG A 170 7.39 47.84 35.58
CA ARG A 170 7.47 48.24 36.99
C ARG A 170 8.26 49.54 37.11
N VAL A 171 7.89 50.36 38.09
CA VAL A 171 8.64 51.56 38.45
C VAL A 171 9.59 51.20 39.58
N GLU A 172 10.88 51.28 39.30
CA GLU A 172 11.96 51.04 40.26
C GLU A 172 12.83 52.30 40.35
N GLY A 173 12.58 53.12 41.38
CA GLY A 173 13.18 54.46 41.49
C GLY A 173 12.74 55.36 40.33
N ASP A 174 13.70 55.99 39.64
CA ASP A 174 13.47 56.89 38.50
C ASP A 174 13.47 56.15 37.13
N HIS A 175 13.33 54.82 37.12
CA HIS A 175 13.37 54.00 35.90
C HIS A 175 12.14 53.11 35.77
N TYR A 176 11.74 52.84 34.53
CA TYR A 176 10.83 51.75 34.19
C TYR A 176 11.65 50.49 33.89
N SER A 177 11.29 49.36 34.50
CA SER A 177 11.87 48.04 34.26
C SER A 177 10.84 47.12 33.60
N LEU A 178 11.24 46.42 32.54
CA LEU A 178 10.44 45.34 31.95
C LEU A 178 10.88 44.03 32.60
N GLN A 179 9.98 43.41 33.35
CA GLN A 179 10.32 42.20 34.10
C GLN A 179 10.49 41.01 33.13
N PRO A 180 11.49 40.13 33.36
CA PRO A 180 11.69 38.92 32.56
C PRO A 180 10.46 38.01 32.56
N GLY A 181 10.21 37.32 31.44
CA GLY A 181 9.11 36.35 31.32
C GLY A 181 7.72 36.99 31.18
N ALA A 182 7.62 38.31 31.00
CA ALA A 182 6.42 38.94 30.48
C ALA A 182 6.12 38.33 29.10
N ARG A 183 5.02 37.57 28.97
CA ARG A 183 4.58 36.87 27.75
C ARG A 183 4.14 37.82 26.61
N SER A 184 4.75 39.00 26.52
CA SER A 184 4.27 40.18 25.82
C SER A 184 4.96 40.40 24.47
N PHE A 185 5.73 39.43 23.97
CA PHE A 185 6.49 39.54 22.73
C PHE A 185 5.84 38.75 21.58
N SER A 186 5.12 39.48 20.72
CA SER A 186 4.54 38.93 19.49
C SER A 186 5.41 39.25 18.27
N SER A 187 5.15 38.58 17.14
CA SER A 187 5.75 38.93 15.84
C SER A 187 5.46 40.39 15.45
N LEU A 188 4.32 40.95 15.88
CA LEU A 188 3.98 42.36 15.70
C LEU A 188 4.91 43.29 16.51
N ALA A 189 5.22 42.97 17.76
CA ALA A 189 6.19 43.72 18.56
C ALA A 189 7.60 43.62 17.96
N SER A 190 7.99 42.43 17.49
CA SER A 190 9.25 42.19 16.79
C SER A 190 9.38 43.05 15.52
N THR A 191 8.31 43.14 14.73
CA THR A 191 8.24 43.97 13.50
C THR A 191 8.40 45.46 13.81
N ASN A 192 7.64 45.97 14.80
CA ASN A 192 7.72 47.37 15.18
C ASN A 192 9.10 47.73 15.75
N LEU A 193 9.74 46.81 16.49
CA LEU A 193 11.10 47.01 17.00
C LEU A 193 12.12 47.08 15.87
N TRP A 194 12.06 46.15 14.91
CA TRP A 194 12.92 46.18 13.72
C TRP A 194 12.80 47.52 12.98
N ASN A 195 11.58 47.93 12.61
CA ASN A 195 11.34 49.18 11.89
C ASN A 195 11.86 50.39 12.67
N ARG A 196 11.63 50.42 13.99
CA ARG A 196 12.08 51.51 14.87
C ARG A 196 13.59 51.63 14.92
N LEU A 197 14.30 50.51 15.02
CA LEU A 197 15.77 50.52 15.00
C LEU A 197 16.30 50.97 13.63
N ARG A 198 15.63 50.58 12.54
CA ARG A 198 15.98 50.99 11.17
C ARG A 198 15.75 52.47 10.88
N GLU A 199 14.90 53.16 11.64
CA GLU A 199 14.77 54.63 11.55
C GLU A 199 16.07 55.37 11.94
N THR A 200 16.93 54.75 12.76
CA THR A 200 18.07 55.44 13.40
C THR A 200 19.41 54.75 13.24
N LEU A 201 19.43 53.46 12.86
CA LEU A 201 20.63 52.63 12.77
C LEU A 201 20.79 52.00 11.39
N GLU A 202 22.06 51.81 10.99
CA GLU A 202 22.43 51.03 9.81
C GLU A 202 21.98 49.56 9.93
N PRO A 203 21.72 48.84 8.82
CA PRO A 203 21.05 47.54 8.85
C PRO A 203 21.69 46.52 9.80
N ARG A 204 23.02 46.42 9.76
CA ARG A 204 23.78 45.52 10.62
C ARG A 204 23.61 45.83 12.11
N GLN A 205 23.76 47.11 12.48
CA GLN A 205 23.63 47.55 13.88
C GLN A 205 22.19 47.40 14.39
N ALA A 206 21.21 47.69 13.53
CA ALA A 206 19.80 47.46 13.82
C ALA A 206 19.53 45.97 14.08
N PHE A 207 20.10 45.07 13.27
CA PHE A 207 19.92 43.63 13.43
C PHE A 207 20.57 43.10 14.71
N GLU A 208 21.81 43.50 15.00
CA GLU A 208 22.55 43.12 16.21
C GLU A 208 21.80 43.57 17.49
N GLN A 209 21.24 44.79 17.49
CA GLN A 209 20.41 45.27 18.60
C GLN A 209 19.08 44.53 18.68
N TRP A 210 18.39 44.34 17.55
CA TRP A 210 17.11 43.65 17.48
C TRP A 210 17.20 42.23 18.04
N ILE A 211 18.17 41.44 17.58
CA ILE A 211 18.31 40.05 18.01
C ILE A 211 18.72 39.94 19.48
N LEU A 212 19.55 40.86 19.98
CA LEU A 212 19.90 40.92 21.40
C LEU A 212 18.68 41.21 22.27
N ARG A 213 17.83 42.19 21.86
CA ARG A 213 16.59 42.51 22.59
C ARG A 213 15.64 41.30 22.64
N LEU A 214 15.55 40.53 21.56
CA LEU A 214 14.77 39.28 21.55
C LEU A 214 15.39 38.22 22.45
N ARG A 215 16.72 38.02 22.40
CA ARG A 215 17.39 36.95 23.12
C ARG A 215 17.28 37.07 24.65
N VAL A 216 17.21 38.29 25.17
CA VAL A 216 17.01 38.56 26.60
C VAL A 216 15.58 38.25 27.07
N ASN A 217 14.58 38.46 26.21
CA ASN A 217 13.16 38.39 26.60
C ASN A 217 12.45 37.12 26.11
N CYS A 218 13.01 36.42 25.13
CA CYS A 218 12.38 35.30 24.44
C CYS A 218 13.29 34.07 24.38
N ASP A 219 12.69 32.90 24.62
CA ASP A 219 13.38 31.61 24.47
C ASP A 219 13.63 31.25 23.00
N CYS A 220 12.82 31.79 22.08
CA CYS A 220 12.97 31.66 20.63
C CYS A 220 12.92 33.01 19.90
N ALA A 221 13.57 33.08 18.73
CA ALA A 221 13.65 34.28 17.92
C ALA A 221 12.31 34.57 17.22
N MET A 222 11.58 35.57 17.73
CA MET A 222 10.30 36.02 17.18
C MET A 222 10.49 36.64 15.78
N PRO A 223 9.96 36.06 14.70
CA PRO A 223 10.12 36.59 13.36
C PRO A 223 9.38 37.93 13.18
N PRO A 224 9.89 38.85 12.35
CA PRO A 224 9.07 39.96 11.88
C PRO A 224 7.93 39.43 10.99
N LEU A 225 6.81 40.14 10.97
CA LEU A 225 5.72 39.95 10.03
C LEU A 225 6.21 40.45 8.67
N PHE A 226 6.74 39.55 7.84
CA PHE A 226 7.31 39.92 6.56
C PHE A 226 6.33 40.66 5.66
N ASP A 227 5.02 40.40 5.75
CA ASP A 227 3.99 41.12 5.02
C ASP A 227 3.92 42.63 5.34
N TYR A 228 4.43 43.04 6.50
CA TYR A 228 4.49 44.44 6.95
C TYR A 228 5.79 45.13 6.54
N LEU A 229 6.73 44.40 5.93
CA LEU A 229 8.00 44.94 5.43
C LEU A 229 7.96 45.15 3.92
N GLU A 230 8.59 46.22 3.44
CA GLU A 230 8.80 46.43 2.01
C GLU A 230 9.74 45.37 1.42
N HIS A 231 9.65 45.11 0.12
CA HIS A 231 10.44 44.05 -0.53
C HIS A 231 11.95 44.22 -0.33
N THR A 232 12.45 45.46 -0.43
CA THR A 232 13.87 45.81 -0.19
C THR A 232 14.28 45.54 1.25
N GLU A 233 13.41 45.83 2.22
CA GLU A 233 13.65 45.56 3.64
C GLU A 233 13.68 44.07 3.96
N ARG A 234 12.83 43.27 3.29
CA ARG A 234 12.85 41.80 3.43
C ARG A 234 14.19 41.21 2.97
N ILE A 235 14.70 41.67 1.83
CA ILE A 235 16.01 41.24 1.29
C ILE A 235 17.12 41.64 2.26
N GLU A 236 17.11 42.90 2.73
CA GLU A 236 18.12 43.40 3.65
C GLU A 236 18.11 42.63 4.98
N PHE A 237 16.93 42.36 5.55
CA PHE A 237 16.80 41.55 6.75
C PHE A 237 17.37 40.14 6.54
N GLY A 238 17.05 39.49 5.41
CA GLY A 238 17.59 38.18 5.05
C GLY A 238 19.12 38.18 4.95
N ASN A 239 19.71 39.21 4.33
CA ASN A 239 21.16 39.36 4.22
C ASN A 239 21.83 39.51 5.59
N GLN A 240 21.24 40.33 6.49
CA GLN A 240 21.77 40.51 7.84
C GLN A 240 21.64 39.22 8.67
N LEU A 241 20.54 38.49 8.53
CA LEU A 241 20.36 37.19 9.18
C LEU A 241 21.42 36.18 8.71
N LEU A 242 21.67 36.07 7.39
CA LEU A 242 22.74 35.20 6.86
C LEU A 242 24.12 35.58 7.41
N ALA A 243 24.45 36.88 7.40
CA ALA A 243 25.72 37.37 7.90
C ALA A 243 25.90 37.10 9.40
N TYR A 244 24.81 37.18 10.18
CA TYR A 244 24.81 36.91 11.61
C TYR A 244 24.95 35.39 11.90
N LEU A 245 24.17 34.56 11.21
CA LEU A 245 24.27 33.10 11.30
C LEU A 245 25.66 32.61 10.90
N ALA A 246 26.32 33.27 9.94
CA ALA A 246 27.68 32.98 9.51
C ALA A 246 28.77 33.40 10.52
N GLN A 247 28.44 34.16 11.56
CA GLN A 247 29.37 34.57 12.63
C GLN A 247 29.15 33.81 13.93
N ASP A 248 27.96 33.24 14.17
CA ASP A 248 27.63 32.54 15.41
C ASP A 248 28.40 31.21 15.54
N SER A 249 29.42 31.15 16.39
CA SER A 249 30.24 29.94 16.55
C SER A 249 29.47 28.72 17.06
N ALA A 250 28.35 28.89 17.77
CA ALA A 250 27.59 27.77 18.32
C ALA A 250 26.96 26.92 17.22
N LEU A 251 26.59 27.50 16.08
CA LEU A 251 26.06 26.77 14.92
C LEU A 251 27.12 25.94 14.18
N GLY A 252 28.39 26.24 14.38
CA GLY A 252 29.54 25.54 13.79
C GLY A 252 30.08 24.38 14.63
N LEU A 253 29.50 24.12 15.81
CA LEU A 253 29.92 23.00 16.66
C LEU A 253 29.59 21.66 16.01
N ASP A 254 30.36 20.63 16.39
CA ASP A 254 30.10 19.25 15.97
C ASP A 254 28.73 18.76 16.48
N ILE A 255 28.08 17.87 15.73
CA ILE A 255 26.74 17.41 16.07
C ILE A 255 26.68 16.63 17.40
N ALA A 256 27.81 16.05 17.84
CA ALA A 256 27.92 15.40 19.14
C ALA A 256 27.60 16.36 20.31
N TYR A 257 27.85 17.67 20.15
CA TYR A 257 27.51 18.67 21.16
C TYR A 257 26.00 18.83 21.31
N LEU A 258 25.27 18.89 20.19
CA LEU A 258 23.81 18.96 20.20
C LEU A 258 23.19 17.69 20.81
N TYR A 259 23.78 16.52 20.53
CA TYR A 259 23.36 15.27 21.15
C TYR A 259 23.56 15.29 22.68
N LYS A 260 24.72 15.78 23.14
CA LYS A 260 25.00 15.94 24.59
C LYS A 260 24.01 16.91 25.25
N GLN A 261 23.66 18.02 24.58
CA GLN A 261 22.65 18.96 25.06
C GLN A 261 21.28 18.27 25.23
N SER A 262 20.82 17.51 24.23
CA SER A 262 19.56 16.74 24.30
C SER A 262 19.57 15.73 25.45
N MET A 263 20.64 14.95 25.56
CA MET A 263 20.82 13.97 26.65
C MET A 263 20.89 14.63 28.03
N GLY A 264 21.48 15.83 28.11
CA GLY A 264 21.47 16.64 29.33
C GLY A 264 20.05 17.07 29.72
N GLU A 265 19.27 17.57 28.78
CA GLU A 265 17.88 17.99 29.02
C GLU A 265 16.92 16.84 29.36
N GLU A 266 17.20 15.62 28.88
CA GLU A 266 16.35 14.45 29.10
C GLU A 266 16.79 13.58 30.29
N SER A 267 18.10 13.36 30.45
CA SER A 267 18.64 12.27 31.27
C SER A 267 19.90 12.64 32.07
N PHE A 268 20.23 13.93 32.27
CA PHE A 268 21.46 14.33 32.98
C PHE A 268 21.64 13.65 34.34
N ALA A 269 20.59 13.59 35.18
CA ALA A 269 20.67 12.91 36.48
C ALA A 269 21.03 11.43 36.33
N ARG A 270 20.46 10.72 35.35
CA ARG A 270 20.78 9.30 35.07
C ARG A 270 22.20 9.09 34.58
N ILE A 271 22.77 10.07 33.86
CA ILE A 271 24.17 10.04 33.43
C ILE A 271 25.09 10.13 34.65
N LEU A 272 24.76 10.97 35.63
CA LEU A 272 25.56 11.17 36.84
C LEU A 272 25.43 10.02 37.85
N THR A 273 24.27 9.36 37.89
CA THR A 273 23.98 8.23 38.78
C THR A 273 23.43 7.03 37.99
N PRO A 274 24.29 6.34 37.21
CA PRO A 274 23.84 5.24 36.37
C PRO A 274 23.40 4.03 37.20
N SER A 275 22.27 3.43 36.83
CA SER A 275 21.78 2.18 37.41
C SER A 275 21.42 1.17 36.32
N SER A 276 21.60 -0.11 36.63
CA SER A 276 21.18 -1.24 35.80
C SER A 276 20.00 -1.92 36.48
N SER A 277 18.91 -2.13 35.74
CA SER A 277 17.75 -2.86 36.25
C SER A 277 17.80 -4.31 35.74
N ILE A 278 17.92 -5.25 36.66
CA ILE A 278 17.71 -6.68 36.37
C ILE A 278 16.27 -7.03 36.76
N VAL A 279 15.52 -7.55 35.78
CA VAL A 279 14.19 -8.08 36.01
C VAL A 279 14.29 -9.60 35.97
N GLU A 280 14.35 -10.23 37.15
CA GLU A 280 14.25 -11.68 37.27
C GLU A 280 12.78 -12.06 37.33
N MET A 281 12.25 -12.56 36.21
CA MET A 281 10.89 -13.09 36.16
C MET A 281 10.93 -14.57 36.52
N THR A 282 10.40 -14.91 37.69
CA THR A 282 10.19 -16.30 38.08
C THR A 282 8.71 -16.62 37.91
N ILE A 283 8.41 -17.58 37.03
CA ILE A 283 7.07 -18.12 36.85
C ILE A 283 7.03 -19.43 37.62
N ASP A 284 6.28 -19.48 38.72
CA ASP A 284 6.09 -20.71 39.46
C ASP A 284 5.07 -21.64 38.76
N ALA A 285 4.94 -22.87 39.27
CA ALA A 285 4.02 -23.87 38.75
C ALA A 285 2.53 -23.45 38.82
N GLU A 286 2.23 -22.37 39.57
CA GLU A 286 0.90 -21.78 39.71
C GLU A 286 0.71 -20.58 38.75
N GLY A 287 1.69 -20.27 37.89
CA GLY A 287 1.63 -19.14 36.97
C GLY A 287 1.71 -17.77 37.66
N SER A 288 2.08 -17.73 38.94
CA SER A 288 2.29 -16.47 39.66
C SER A 288 3.62 -15.87 39.19
N ASN A 289 3.52 -14.77 38.45
CA ASN A 289 4.67 -13.95 38.07
C ASN A 289 5.22 -13.24 39.30
N ARG A 290 6.35 -13.73 39.80
CA ARG A 290 7.20 -12.94 40.71
C ARG A 290 8.29 -12.30 39.87
N SER A 291 8.09 -11.03 39.52
CA SER A 291 9.17 -10.18 39.04
C SER A 291 9.93 -9.65 40.24
N VAL A 292 11.16 -10.11 40.42
CA VAL A 292 12.10 -9.49 41.34
C VAL A 292 12.83 -8.41 40.55
N TYR A 293 12.52 -7.16 40.86
CA TYR A 293 13.26 -6.01 40.36
C TYR A 293 14.48 -5.82 41.25
N ARG A 294 15.67 -5.98 40.68
CA ARG A 294 16.91 -5.61 41.34
C ARG A 294 17.55 -4.47 40.56
N GLU A 295 17.61 -3.31 41.18
CA GLU A 295 18.37 -2.19 40.66
C GLU A 295 19.81 -2.30 41.20
N ILE A 296 20.77 -2.31 40.30
CA ILE A 296 22.21 -2.39 40.58
C ILE A 296 22.79 -1.03 40.25
N GLU A 297 23.32 -0.35 41.25
CA GLU A 297 24.06 0.89 41.06
C GLU A 297 25.35 0.60 40.29
N LEU A 298 25.59 1.33 39.20
CA LEU A 298 26.81 1.24 38.42
C LEU A 298 27.86 2.23 38.94
N GLU A 299 29.11 2.07 38.51
CA GLU A 299 30.18 2.97 38.89
C GLU A 299 29.86 4.42 38.43
N LYS A 300 29.85 5.35 39.37
CA LYS A 300 29.55 6.76 39.10
C LYS A 300 30.67 7.39 38.28
N PRO A 301 30.36 8.14 37.20
CA PRO A 301 31.38 8.82 36.44
C PRO A 301 32.08 9.87 37.30
N THR A 302 33.39 10.01 37.08
CA THR A 302 34.19 11.11 37.60
C THR A 302 34.25 12.22 36.56
N LEU A 303 34.73 13.41 36.93
CA LEU A 303 35.00 14.48 35.96
C LEU A 303 35.85 14.02 34.75
N ALA A 304 36.81 13.11 34.96
CA ALA A 304 37.67 12.59 33.90
C ALA A 304 36.99 11.54 33.00
N THR A 305 35.97 10.85 33.52
CA THR A 305 35.26 9.78 32.81
C THR A 305 33.86 10.19 32.34
N LEU A 306 33.40 11.41 32.65
CA LEU A 306 32.08 11.91 32.31
C LEU A 306 31.79 11.87 30.81
N ASN A 307 32.77 12.19 29.96
CA ASN A 307 32.59 12.12 28.51
C ASN A 307 32.28 10.69 28.01
N ALA A 308 32.86 9.66 28.64
CA ALA A 308 32.59 8.26 28.31
C ALA A 308 31.20 7.78 28.79
N ALA A 309 30.56 8.52 29.70
CA ALA A 309 29.19 8.23 30.15
C ALA A 309 28.13 8.63 29.11
N TYR A 310 28.48 9.46 28.11
CA TYR A 310 27.62 9.75 26.97
C TYR A 310 27.73 8.64 25.92
N THR A 311 26.61 7.98 25.60
CA THR A 311 26.53 7.07 24.46
C THR A 311 26.33 7.88 23.17
N LEU A 312 27.44 8.36 22.60
CA LEU A 312 27.42 9.19 21.39
C LEU A 312 27.09 8.35 20.14
N PRO A 313 26.28 8.88 19.21
CA PRO A 313 26.06 8.24 17.91
C PRO A 313 27.33 8.29 17.06
N LYS A 314 27.40 7.42 16.05
CA LYS A 314 28.45 7.50 15.01
C LYS A 314 28.27 8.81 14.24
N THR A 315 29.36 9.56 14.05
CA THR A 315 29.36 10.87 13.37
C THR A 315 29.79 10.81 11.91
N ASP A 316 30.34 9.68 11.45
CA ASP A 316 30.79 9.50 10.07
C ASP A 316 29.63 9.02 9.20
N TYR A 317 28.88 9.96 8.63
CA TYR A 317 27.77 9.70 7.70
C TYR A 317 28.27 9.79 6.24
N SER A 318 27.91 8.82 5.39
CA SER A 318 28.26 8.79 3.97
C SER A 318 27.36 9.68 3.10
N SER A 319 26.18 10.07 3.61
CA SER A 319 25.22 10.93 2.91
C SER A 319 24.40 11.79 3.90
N ASP A 320 23.78 12.85 3.39
CA ASP A 320 22.87 13.68 4.18
C ASP A 320 21.57 12.95 4.53
N LEU A 321 21.13 12.00 3.70
CA LEU A 321 20.00 11.14 4.00
C LEU A 321 20.32 10.20 5.17
N GLN A 322 21.53 9.63 5.19
CA GLN A 322 22.00 8.80 6.30
C GLN A 322 22.07 9.63 7.59
N PHE A 323 22.58 10.86 7.51
CA PHE A 323 22.57 11.81 8.63
C PHE A 323 21.14 12.03 9.19
N VAL A 324 20.17 12.33 8.34
CA VAL A 324 18.76 12.56 8.76
C VAL A 324 18.12 11.29 9.35
N SER A 325 18.30 10.14 8.70
CA SER A 325 17.68 8.87 9.12
C SER A 325 18.21 8.36 10.46
N GLU A 326 19.52 8.47 10.70
CA GLU A 326 20.14 8.10 11.97
C GLU A 326 19.63 8.98 13.11
N TRP A 327 19.48 10.29 12.87
CA TRP A 327 18.90 11.21 13.85
C TRP A 327 17.44 10.91 14.17
N GLN A 328 16.64 10.48 13.20
CA GLN A 328 15.28 9.99 13.48
C GLN A 328 15.29 8.69 14.32
N ARG A 329 16.23 7.77 14.05
CA ARG A 329 16.34 6.49 14.76
C ARG A 329 16.69 6.63 16.23
N LEU A 330 17.47 7.66 16.60
CA LEU A 330 17.89 7.91 17.97
C LEU A 330 16.71 8.23 18.93
N ARG A 331 15.50 8.50 18.42
CA ARG A 331 14.25 8.66 19.20
C ARG A 331 14.42 9.56 20.44
N LEU A 332 15.17 10.65 20.32
CA LEU A 332 15.30 11.63 21.38
C LEU A 332 13.92 12.25 21.63
N TRP A 333 13.40 12.14 22.86
CA TRP A 333 12.05 12.60 23.19
C TRP A 333 11.96 14.13 23.24
N ARG A 334 13.12 14.80 23.40
CA ARG A 334 13.28 16.26 23.38
C ARG A 334 14.54 16.67 22.62
N GLU A 335 14.35 17.23 21.42
CA GLU A 335 15.40 18.01 20.77
C GLU A 335 15.56 19.35 21.51
N PRO A 336 16.79 19.84 21.76
CA PRO A 336 17.00 21.15 22.35
C PRO A 336 16.36 22.22 21.48
N GLU A 337 15.54 23.08 22.07
CA GLU A 337 14.92 24.18 21.34
C GLU A 337 15.98 25.24 21.01
N ILE A 338 16.52 25.18 19.78
CA ILE A 338 17.51 26.16 19.34
C ILE A 338 16.80 27.46 18.98
N PHE A 339 17.29 28.58 19.53
CA PHE A 339 16.72 29.93 19.43
C PHE A 339 16.27 30.33 18.01
N TYR A 340 17.01 29.94 16.97
CA TYR A 340 16.77 30.33 15.58
C TYR A 340 15.61 29.62 14.88
N THR A 341 15.08 28.53 15.44
CA THR A 341 14.20 27.58 14.72
C THR A 341 12.99 28.27 14.08
N TRP A 342 12.25 29.07 14.85
CA TRP A 342 11.05 29.75 14.33
C TRP A 342 11.36 30.88 13.34
N LEU A 343 12.43 31.65 13.59
CA LEU A 343 12.88 32.70 12.68
C LEU A 343 13.27 32.14 11.32
N LEU A 344 14.03 31.04 11.30
CA LEU A 344 14.43 30.37 10.07
C LEU A 344 13.22 29.80 9.33
N ALA A 345 12.31 29.11 10.03
CA ALA A 345 11.08 28.58 9.45
C ALA A 345 10.27 29.67 8.74
N SER A 346 10.10 30.81 9.40
CA SER A 346 9.30 31.94 8.89
C SER A 346 10.01 32.67 7.75
N THR A 347 11.32 32.87 7.84
CA THR A 347 12.10 33.52 6.77
C THR A 347 12.13 32.65 5.51
N ILE A 348 12.33 31.34 5.65
CA ILE A 348 12.26 30.38 4.53
C ILE A 348 10.85 30.33 3.93
N GLY A 349 9.81 30.32 4.78
CA GLY A 349 8.42 30.33 4.32
C GLY A 349 8.09 31.56 3.46
N ASN A 350 8.74 32.69 3.72
CA ASN A 350 8.59 33.94 2.97
C ASN A 350 9.56 34.07 1.78
N SER A 351 10.69 33.38 1.77
CA SER A 351 11.62 33.36 0.64
C SER A 351 11.17 32.40 -0.45
N VAL A 352 10.46 31.31 -0.11
CA VAL A 352 9.97 30.30 -1.06
C VAL A 352 8.52 30.56 -1.45
N ARG A 353 8.29 30.86 -2.74
CA ARG A 353 6.98 31.06 -3.34
C ARG A 353 6.65 29.96 -4.33
N ILE A 354 5.42 29.45 -4.22
CA ILE A 354 4.79 28.60 -5.23
C ILE A 354 3.61 29.39 -5.80
N ASP A 355 3.70 29.72 -7.08
CA ASP A 355 2.67 30.46 -7.83
C ASP A 355 2.34 29.73 -9.14
N GLY A 356 1.20 29.04 -9.13
CA GLY A 356 0.81 28.14 -10.22
C GLY A 356 1.87 27.09 -10.47
N GLN A 357 2.49 27.13 -11.65
CA GLN A 357 3.52 26.17 -12.05
C GLN A 357 4.94 26.55 -11.59
N VAL A 358 5.12 27.74 -11.02
CA VAL A 358 6.44 28.29 -10.72
C VAL A 358 6.76 28.12 -9.24
N LEU A 359 7.84 27.41 -8.96
CA LEU A 359 8.53 27.41 -7.68
C LEU A 359 9.72 28.36 -7.76
N ALA A 360 9.73 29.38 -6.92
CA ALA A 360 10.77 30.39 -6.85
C ALA A 360 11.27 30.56 -5.41
N SER A 361 12.57 30.80 -5.26
CA SER A 361 13.18 31.24 -4.00
C SER A 361 13.91 32.57 -4.23
N SER A 362 13.93 33.43 -3.21
CA SER A 362 14.58 34.75 -3.22
C SER A 362 16.09 34.69 -2.91
N ASP A 363 16.77 33.62 -3.31
CA ASP A 363 18.20 33.30 -3.10
C ASP A 363 18.66 33.13 -1.63
N PHE A 364 17.89 33.61 -0.65
CA PHE A 364 18.16 33.45 0.78
C PHE A 364 18.23 31.97 1.19
N THR A 365 17.29 31.14 0.71
CA THR A 365 17.22 29.71 1.07
C THR A 365 18.43 28.95 0.53
N GLU A 366 18.83 29.24 -0.71
CA GLU A 366 20.03 28.71 -1.35
C GLU A 366 21.28 29.05 -0.53
N ALA A 367 21.47 30.34 -0.23
CA ALA A 367 22.63 30.80 0.55
C ALA A 367 22.67 30.20 1.97
N LEU A 368 21.51 29.95 2.57
CA LEU A 368 21.39 29.32 3.87
C LEU A 368 21.77 27.83 3.84
N LEU A 369 21.38 27.12 2.77
CA LEU A 369 21.79 25.73 2.54
C LEU A 369 23.30 25.61 2.28
N ASP A 370 23.87 26.52 1.48
CA ASP A 370 25.32 26.56 1.26
C ASP A 370 26.10 26.85 2.54
N LEU A 371 25.58 27.75 3.39
CA LEU A 371 26.18 28.06 4.69
C LEU A 371 26.18 26.83 5.63
N ALA A 372 25.14 26.00 5.56
CA ALA A 372 24.97 24.83 6.42
C ALA A 372 26.05 23.75 6.20
N GLU A 373 26.68 23.67 5.02
CA GLU A 373 27.76 22.71 4.76
C GLU A 373 28.97 22.90 5.68
N SER A 374 29.20 24.13 6.14
CA SER A 374 30.28 24.46 7.09
C SER A 374 29.82 24.50 8.55
N ARG A 375 28.54 24.24 8.82
CA ARG A 375 27.88 24.49 10.12
C ARG A 375 26.97 23.33 10.49
N PRO A 376 27.48 22.28 11.17
CA PRO A 376 26.74 21.04 11.40
C PRO A 376 25.43 21.20 12.18
N ILE A 377 25.38 22.09 13.19
CA ILE A 377 24.14 22.35 13.93
C ILE A 377 23.13 23.12 13.08
N LEU A 378 23.58 24.04 12.21
CA LEU A 378 22.70 24.67 11.23
C LEU A 378 22.15 23.65 10.23
N LYS A 379 22.99 22.73 9.75
CA LYS A 379 22.58 21.61 8.88
C LYS A 379 21.52 20.75 9.54
N HIS A 380 21.67 20.43 10.83
CA HIS A 380 20.64 19.75 11.61
C HIS A 380 19.33 20.53 11.66
N LEU A 381 19.36 21.83 11.92
CA LEU A 381 18.14 22.65 11.92
C LEU A 381 17.41 22.57 10.59
N LEU A 382 18.12 22.72 9.48
CA LEU A 382 17.56 22.73 8.14
C LEU A 382 17.02 21.36 7.71
N PHE A 383 17.73 20.27 8.03
CA PHE A 383 17.40 18.94 7.52
C PHE A 383 16.63 18.06 8.49
N ASN A 384 16.74 18.26 9.81
CA ASN A 384 16.07 17.46 10.82
C ASN A 384 14.90 18.19 11.48
N SER A 385 15.14 19.41 11.99
CA SER A 385 14.16 20.15 12.80
C SER A 385 13.07 20.79 11.93
N LEU A 386 13.43 21.65 10.96
CA LEU A 386 12.47 22.42 10.17
C LEU A 386 11.47 21.57 9.36
N PRO A 387 11.87 20.47 8.70
CA PRO A 387 10.92 19.64 7.97
C PRO A 387 9.89 18.93 8.88
N ARG A 388 10.14 18.81 10.19
CA ARG A 388 9.16 18.26 11.14
C ARG A 388 8.04 19.26 11.47
N TYR A 389 8.35 20.55 11.54
CA TYR A 389 7.40 21.65 11.89
C TYR A 389 6.50 22.12 10.71
N GLU A 390 6.14 21.22 9.79
CA GLU A 390 5.11 21.42 8.75
C GLU A 390 5.30 22.59 7.76
N SER A 391 6.54 22.96 7.40
CA SER A 391 6.77 23.88 6.28
C SER A 391 6.58 23.20 4.92
N THR A 392 5.35 23.20 4.39
CA THR A 392 5.01 22.60 3.08
C THR A 392 5.84 23.18 1.94
N ASN A 393 5.96 24.51 1.85
CA ASN A 393 6.74 25.16 0.80
C ASN A 393 8.21 24.74 0.86
N TYR A 394 8.77 24.61 2.07
CA TYR A 394 10.16 24.20 2.22
C TYR A 394 10.40 22.75 1.80
N LYS A 395 9.51 21.82 2.15
CA LYS A 395 9.60 20.42 1.69
C LYS A 395 9.54 20.31 0.17
N ILE A 396 8.62 21.04 -0.46
CA ILE A 396 8.49 21.09 -1.93
C ILE A 396 9.75 21.72 -2.54
N TYR A 397 10.30 22.77 -1.91
CA TYR A 397 11.56 23.36 -2.33
C TYR A 397 12.72 22.36 -2.26
N LEU A 398 12.90 21.67 -1.14
CA LEU A 398 13.92 20.64 -1.00
C LEU A 398 13.74 19.51 -2.03
N LEU A 399 12.50 19.12 -2.32
CA LEU A 399 12.17 18.11 -3.34
C LEU A 399 12.60 18.54 -4.74
N SER A 400 12.55 19.84 -5.04
CA SER A 400 12.90 20.39 -6.34
C SER A 400 14.41 20.51 -6.62
N GLN A 401 15.25 20.28 -5.60
CA GLN A 401 16.69 20.48 -5.64
C GLN A 401 17.43 19.15 -5.60
N LEU A 402 18.36 18.95 -6.53
CA LEU A 402 19.08 17.69 -6.68
C LEU A 402 19.85 17.28 -5.42
N LYS A 403 20.42 18.22 -4.65
CA LYS A 403 21.19 17.89 -3.44
C LYS A 403 20.32 17.48 -2.24
N THR A 404 19.04 17.86 -2.21
CA THR A 404 18.18 17.74 -1.02
C THR A 404 16.90 16.95 -1.25
N CYS A 405 16.62 16.51 -2.48
CA CYS A 405 15.36 15.85 -2.81
C CYS A 405 15.15 14.52 -2.06
N ASP A 406 16.21 13.81 -1.69
CA ASP A 406 16.15 12.60 -0.87
C ASP A 406 15.62 12.89 0.54
N ILE A 407 16.08 13.98 1.15
CA ILE A 407 15.63 14.43 2.46
C ILE A 407 14.14 14.80 2.40
N ALA A 408 13.74 15.52 1.34
CA ALA A 408 12.35 15.85 1.13
C ALA A 408 11.48 14.59 0.97
N LEU A 409 11.92 13.64 0.15
CA LEU A 409 11.23 12.37 -0.06
C LEU A 409 11.06 11.60 1.26
N PHE A 410 12.12 11.51 2.07
CA PHE A 410 12.09 10.91 3.40
C PHE A 410 10.94 11.46 4.28
N TYR A 411 10.76 12.78 4.34
CA TYR A 411 9.67 13.38 5.12
C TYR A 411 8.30 13.26 4.45
N LEU A 412 8.23 13.36 3.12
CA LEU A 412 6.97 13.25 2.37
C LEU A 412 6.39 11.84 2.45
N THR A 413 7.22 10.80 2.51
CA THR A 413 6.80 9.41 2.71
C THR A 413 6.31 9.09 4.13
N GLN A 414 6.36 10.06 5.06
CA GLN A 414 5.81 9.91 6.42
C GLN A 414 4.39 10.48 6.54
N LYS A 415 3.86 11.14 5.50
CA LYS A 415 2.54 11.75 5.50
C LYS A 415 1.50 10.80 4.87
N SER A 416 0.61 10.23 5.70
CA SER A 416 -0.57 9.47 5.25
C SER A 416 -1.85 10.21 5.64
N PHE A 417 -2.80 10.31 4.70
CA PHE A 417 -4.07 11.01 4.91
C PHE A 417 -5.19 10.05 5.36
N SER A 418 -4.97 8.73 5.24
CA SER A 418 -5.91 7.70 5.71
C SER A 418 -5.88 7.46 7.22
N HIS A 419 -4.86 7.95 7.94
CA HIS A 419 -4.57 7.52 9.32
C HIS A 419 -5.34 8.17 10.51
N PRO A 420 -6.23 9.19 10.38
CA PRO A 420 -6.95 9.68 11.57
C PRO A 420 -8.39 9.17 11.77
N ARG A 421 -9.01 8.39 10.85
CA ARG A 421 -10.42 7.97 11.02
C ARG A 421 -10.63 6.51 10.64
N ARG A 422 -11.04 5.68 11.61
CA ARG A 422 -11.42 4.26 11.50
C ARG A 422 -12.62 3.97 10.57
N THR A 423 -13.01 4.90 9.69
CA THR A 423 -14.09 4.71 8.73
C THR A 423 -13.46 4.58 7.34
N GLY A 424 -13.30 3.33 6.90
CA GLY A 424 -12.75 2.97 5.59
C GLY A 424 -13.65 3.40 4.44
N HIS A 425 -13.60 4.68 4.06
CA HIS A 425 -14.18 5.13 2.80
C HIS A 425 -13.14 5.01 1.68
N SER A 426 -13.50 4.38 0.56
CA SER A 426 -12.65 4.22 -0.63
C SER A 426 -12.02 5.54 -1.12
N PHE A 427 -12.72 6.67 -0.92
CA PHE A 427 -12.27 8.00 -1.30
C PHE A 427 -10.92 8.41 -0.69
N THR A 428 -10.65 8.09 0.59
CA THR A 428 -9.38 8.48 1.24
C THR A 428 -8.20 7.64 0.76
N GLN A 429 -8.44 6.40 0.34
CA GLN A 429 -7.40 5.55 -0.24
C GLN A 429 -6.96 6.05 -1.62
N HIS A 430 -7.90 6.54 -2.45
CA HIS A 430 -7.57 7.18 -3.74
C HIS A 430 -6.74 8.45 -3.57
N PHE A 431 -6.94 9.19 -2.48
CA PHE A 431 -6.16 10.40 -2.19
C PHE A 431 -4.71 10.07 -1.84
N ASP A 432 -4.47 9.05 -1.01
CA ASP A 432 -3.12 8.57 -0.71
C ASP A 432 -2.39 8.10 -1.99
N THR A 433 -3.07 7.37 -2.89
CA THR A 433 -2.48 6.94 -4.16
C THR A 433 -2.08 8.12 -5.05
N GLY A 434 -2.98 9.09 -5.27
CA GLY A 434 -2.66 10.27 -6.08
C GLY A 434 -1.53 11.12 -5.48
N TYR A 435 -1.47 11.24 -4.15
CA TYR A 435 -0.37 11.90 -3.46
C TYR A 435 0.98 11.18 -3.69
N GLN A 436 1.00 9.85 -3.55
CA GLN A 436 2.18 9.02 -3.78
C GLN A 436 2.71 9.21 -5.20
N GLU A 437 1.84 9.14 -6.20
CA GLU A 437 2.19 9.33 -7.61
C GLU A 437 2.80 10.72 -7.87
N LEU A 438 2.21 11.78 -7.32
CA LEU A 438 2.71 13.16 -7.47
C LEU A 438 4.10 13.33 -6.86
N VAL A 439 4.32 12.81 -5.65
CA VAL A 439 5.63 12.92 -4.98
C VAL A 439 6.69 12.12 -5.74
N CYS A 440 6.39 10.88 -6.14
CA CYS A 440 7.30 10.04 -6.92
C CYS A 440 7.64 10.68 -8.27
N HIS A 441 6.66 11.25 -8.96
CA HIS A 441 6.86 11.94 -10.23
C HIS A 441 7.84 13.11 -10.09
N GLU A 442 7.63 13.99 -9.10
CA GLU A 442 8.48 15.17 -8.92
C GLU A 442 9.89 14.83 -8.40
N TYR A 443 10.01 13.80 -7.57
CA TYR A 443 11.30 13.26 -7.15
C TYR A 443 12.10 12.77 -8.37
N LEU A 444 11.51 11.92 -9.20
CA LEU A 444 12.18 11.38 -10.39
C LEU A 444 12.46 12.46 -11.43
N ARG A 445 11.56 13.43 -11.61
CA ARG A 445 11.81 14.57 -12.49
C ARG A 445 13.04 15.37 -12.06
N THR A 446 13.26 15.50 -10.76
CA THR A 446 14.44 16.17 -10.19
C THR A 446 15.71 15.36 -10.42
N LEU A 447 15.62 14.01 -10.36
CA LEU A 447 16.74 13.10 -10.63
C LEU A 447 17.10 12.95 -12.11
N ASN A 448 16.20 13.24 -13.06
CA ASN A 448 16.43 13.00 -14.50
C ASN A 448 17.72 13.65 -15.07
N ASN A 449 18.28 14.65 -14.39
CA ASN A 449 19.53 15.32 -14.80
C ASN A 449 20.80 14.65 -14.22
N GLU A 450 20.65 13.62 -13.39
CA GLU A 450 21.75 12.90 -12.75
C GLU A 450 22.11 11.65 -13.56
N PRO A 451 23.34 11.54 -14.09
CA PRO A 451 23.70 10.45 -15.00
C PRO A 451 23.89 9.09 -14.29
N ASP A 452 24.18 9.09 -12.98
CA ASP A 452 24.39 7.87 -12.19
C ASP A 452 23.62 7.96 -10.86
N SER A 453 22.38 7.46 -10.87
CA SER A 453 21.47 7.53 -9.72
C SER A 453 21.33 6.20 -8.97
N GLY A 454 22.06 5.15 -9.37
CA GLY A 454 21.84 3.78 -8.89
C GLY A 454 22.02 3.61 -7.38
N GLU A 455 23.15 4.06 -6.83
CA GLU A 455 23.45 3.97 -5.39
C GLU A 455 22.47 4.82 -4.56
N ARG A 456 22.16 6.01 -5.06
CA ARG A 456 21.22 6.95 -4.43
C ARG A 456 19.80 6.37 -4.35
N LEU A 457 19.31 5.80 -5.45
CA LEU A 457 18.02 5.11 -5.50
C LEU A 457 18.00 3.90 -4.57
N LEU A 458 19.11 3.16 -4.48
CA LEU A 458 19.24 2.02 -3.57
C LEU A 458 19.13 2.45 -2.10
N GLU A 459 19.76 3.56 -1.72
CA GLU A 459 19.70 4.12 -0.36
C GLU A 459 18.26 4.51 0.02
N ILE A 460 17.52 5.15 -0.91
CA ILE A 460 16.12 5.50 -0.72
C ILE A 460 15.21 4.27 -0.61
N VAL A 461 15.42 3.27 -1.46
CA VAL A 461 14.63 2.03 -1.42
C VAL A 461 14.91 1.25 -0.13
N GLU A 462 16.16 1.22 0.36
CA GLU A 462 16.52 0.64 1.65
C GLU A 462 15.74 1.32 2.79
N LEU A 463 15.76 2.66 2.82
CA LEU A 463 15.08 3.44 3.83
C LEU A 463 13.55 3.25 3.83
N LEU A 464 12.92 3.23 2.65
CA LEU A 464 11.47 2.99 2.54
C LEU A 464 11.12 1.52 2.86
N GLY A 465 11.97 0.60 2.41
CA GLY A 465 11.83 -0.84 2.64
C GLY A 465 11.84 -1.21 4.13
N ASP A 466 12.73 -0.61 4.92
CA ASP A 466 12.82 -0.83 6.36
C ASP A 466 11.57 -0.37 7.13
N ARG A 467 10.74 0.49 6.53
CA ARG A 467 9.47 0.96 7.11
C ARG A 467 8.24 0.14 6.70
N CYS A 468 8.36 -0.80 5.76
CA CYS A 468 7.22 -1.53 5.18
C CYS A 468 6.59 -2.59 6.11
N SER A 469 7.06 -2.78 7.35
CA SER A 469 6.54 -3.76 8.31
C SER A 469 6.29 -5.15 7.68
N LEU A 470 7.23 -5.64 6.86
CA LEU A 470 7.10 -6.86 6.05
C LEU A 470 6.90 -8.15 6.87
N HIS A 471 7.05 -8.09 8.19
CA HIS A 471 6.75 -9.19 9.11
C HIS A 471 5.25 -9.30 9.45
N SER A 472 4.43 -8.26 9.20
CA SER A 472 2.99 -8.24 9.46
C SER A 472 2.20 -9.02 8.41
N SER A 473 1.08 -9.67 8.79
CA SER A 473 0.17 -10.32 7.83
C SER A 473 -0.47 -9.34 6.83
N GLU A 474 -0.71 -8.09 7.25
CA GLU A 474 -1.37 -7.05 6.45
C GLU A 474 -0.38 -6.09 5.78
N PHE A 475 0.90 -6.48 5.63
CA PHE A 475 1.95 -5.61 5.10
C PHE A 475 1.57 -4.97 3.75
N SER A 476 0.88 -5.72 2.88
CA SER A 476 0.49 -5.27 1.54
C SER A 476 -0.54 -4.13 1.57
N LYS A 477 -1.30 -3.98 2.66
CA LYS A 477 -2.27 -2.89 2.86
C LYS A 477 -1.63 -1.63 3.43
N GLY A 478 -0.40 -1.73 3.97
CA GLY A 478 0.33 -0.63 4.61
C GLY A 478 0.64 0.53 3.65
N PHE A 479 0.62 1.75 4.21
CA PHE A 479 0.88 2.98 3.44
C PHE A 479 2.31 2.98 2.86
N GLU A 480 3.30 2.62 3.68
CA GLU A 480 4.71 2.58 3.31
C GLU A 480 4.99 1.56 2.20
N TYR A 481 4.38 0.38 2.27
CA TYR A 481 4.51 -0.65 1.24
C TYR A 481 3.96 -0.16 -0.10
N LYS A 482 2.76 0.45 -0.09
CA LYS A 482 2.15 1.05 -1.28
C LYS A 482 3.00 2.18 -1.85
N PHE A 483 3.55 3.05 -1.00
CA PHE A 483 4.44 4.12 -1.40
C PHE A 483 5.70 3.57 -2.10
N LEU A 484 6.36 2.57 -1.49
CA LEU A 484 7.53 1.93 -2.07
C LEU A 484 7.22 1.34 -3.44
N LEU A 485 6.12 0.59 -3.58
CA LEU A 485 5.71 0.05 -4.88
C LEU A 485 5.39 1.15 -5.90
N CYS A 486 4.75 2.25 -5.48
CA CYS A 486 4.50 3.41 -6.34
C CYS A 486 5.80 4.00 -6.89
N LEU A 487 6.81 4.16 -6.02
CA LEU A 487 8.14 4.64 -6.42
C LEU A 487 8.80 3.68 -7.41
N LEU A 488 8.88 2.39 -7.06
CA LEU A 488 9.50 1.36 -7.90
C LEU A 488 8.82 1.29 -9.28
N ASN A 489 7.49 1.31 -9.33
CA ASN A 489 6.73 1.27 -10.58
C ASN A 489 6.85 2.54 -11.42
N SER A 490 7.31 3.65 -10.84
CA SER A 490 7.56 4.92 -11.54
C SER A 490 8.94 4.98 -12.20
N PHE A 491 9.83 4.03 -11.93
CA PHE A 491 11.19 4.03 -12.48
C PHE A 491 11.22 3.82 -14.00
N SER A 492 12.08 4.59 -14.68
CA SER A 492 12.38 4.41 -16.09
C SER A 492 13.26 3.18 -16.31
N HIS A 493 13.38 2.71 -17.55
CA HIS A 493 14.26 1.58 -17.87
C HIS A 493 15.72 1.84 -17.47
N GLN A 494 16.18 3.09 -17.57
CA GLN A 494 17.52 3.49 -17.14
C GLN A 494 17.67 3.42 -15.62
N HIS A 495 16.69 3.90 -14.86
CA HIS A 495 16.71 3.82 -13.39
C HIS A 495 16.72 2.36 -12.91
N ILE A 496 15.95 1.48 -13.58
CA ILE A 496 15.91 0.04 -13.25
C ILE A 496 17.28 -0.63 -13.48
N ASP A 497 17.95 -0.33 -14.60
CA ASP A 497 19.28 -0.88 -14.89
C ASP A 497 20.33 -0.38 -13.88
N GLN A 498 20.36 0.93 -13.60
CA GLN A 498 21.28 1.53 -12.62
C GLN A 498 21.07 0.99 -11.20
N LEU A 499 19.81 0.92 -10.76
CA LEU A 499 19.46 0.34 -9.45
C LEU A 499 19.82 -1.14 -9.39
N GLY A 500 19.60 -1.90 -10.48
CA GLY A 500 19.97 -3.31 -10.56
C GLY A 500 21.49 -3.52 -10.47
N GLN A 501 22.28 -2.69 -11.14
CA GLN A 501 23.75 -2.72 -11.06
C GLN A 501 24.25 -2.37 -9.66
N ALA A 502 23.76 -1.28 -9.07
CA ALA A 502 24.11 -0.88 -7.70
C ALA A 502 23.74 -1.95 -6.67
N PHE A 503 22.54 -2.53 -6.78
CA PHE A 503 22.10 -3.60 -5.91
C PHE A 503 22.97 -4.86 -6.06
N ALA A 504 23.37 -5.23 -7.27
CA ALA A 504 24.28 -6.36 -7.51
C ALA A 504 25.70 -6.10 -6.97
N GLN A 505 26.22 -4.89 -7.14
CA GLN A 505 27.53 -4.47 -6.62
C GLN A 505 27.57 -4.48 -5.09
N GLN A 506 26.49 -4.04 -4.43
CA GLN A 506 26.38 -4.10 -2.96
C GLN A 506 26.63 -5.51 -2.41
N PHE A 507 26.18 -6.57 -3.10
CA PHE A 507 26.48 -7.96 -2.70
C PHE A 507 27.89 -8.44 -3.05
N ALA A 508 28.51 -7.86 -4.09
CA ALA A 508 29.86 -8.22 -4.53
C ALA A 508 30.93 -7.59 -3.62
N ASP A 509 30.71 -6.35 -3.19
CA ASP A 509 31.59 -5.60 -2.30
C ASP A 509 31.42 -6.02 -0.83
N ASP A 510 30.38 -6.80 -0.52
CA ASP A 510 30.01 -7.21 0.82
C ASP A 510 31.05 -8.17 1.45
N LYS A 511 32.09 -7.56 2.03
CA LYS A 511 32.36 -7.64 3.47
C LYS A 511 31.15 -7.09 4.25
N ALA A 512 29.93 -7.59 3.99
CA ALA A 512 28.77 -7.31 4.82
C ALA A 512 29.17 -7.78 6.21
N THR A 513 29.50 -6.82 7.06
CA THR A 513 29.45 -7.06 8.48
C THR A 513 27.99 -7.44 8.70
N LEU A 514 27.77 -8.74 8.95
CA LEU A 514 26.53 -9.28 9.48
C LEU A 514 26.35 -8.69 10.90
N GLY A 515 26.28 -7.37 11.03
CA GLY A 515 26.05 -6.68 12.29
C GLY A 515 24.60 -6.86 12.74
N ASP A 516 24.36 -6.50 14.00
CA ASP A 516 23.09 -6.56 14.77
C ASP A 516 21.92 -5.75 14.18
N SER A 517 21.96 -5.36 12.91
CA SER A 517 20.88 -4.60 12.27
C SER A 517 19.60 -5.44 12.17
N PRO A 518 18.41 -4.85 12.37
CA PRO A 518 17.12 -5.52 12.17
C PRO A 518 17.02 -6.14 10.76
N SER A 519 16.17 -7.16 10.63
CA SER A 519 16.04 -7.97 9.42
C SER A 519 15.75 -7.13 8.16
N LYS A 520 16.71 -7.06 7.23
CA LYS A 520 16.62 -6.33 5.95
C LYS A 520 15.75 -7.05 4.92
N HIS A 521 14.48 -7.36 5.27
CA HIS A 521 13.56 -8.12 4.41
C HIS A 521 13.29 -7.44 3.07
N TYR A 522 13.42 -6.11 2.98
CA TYR A 522 13.28 -5.35 1.73
C TYR A 522 14.25 -5.82 0.64
N ARG A 523 15.41 -6.38 0.99
CA ARG A 523 16.37 -6.91 0.01
C ARG A 523 15.76 -8.03 -0.83
N TYR A 524 14.92 -8.87 -0.23
CA TYR A 524 14.18 -9.90 -0.97
C TYR A 524 13.11 -9.28 -1.87
N LEU A 525 12.36 -8.30 -1.36
CA LEU A 525 11.34 -7.58 -2.14
C LEU A 525 11.96 -6.93 -3.38
N LEU A 526 13.01 -6.12 -3.19
CA LEU A 526 13.71 -5.42 -4.27
C LEU A 526 14.37 -6.40 -5.24
N GLY A 527 15.06 -7.42 -4.73
CA GLY A 527 15.77 -8.39 -5.57
C GLY A 527 14.83 -9.18 -6.48
N PHE A 528 13.70 -9.67 -5.95
CA PHE A 528 12.70 -10.34 -6.78
C PHE A 528 11.99 -9.38 -7.74
N TRP A 529 11.66 -8.16 -7.29
CA TRP A 529 11.05 -7.15 -8.15
C TRP A 529 11.96 -6.79 -9.34
N LEU A 530 13.26 -6.59 -9.12
CA LEU A 530 14.23 -6.32 -10.19
C LEU A 530 14.33 -7.49 -11.18
N ILE A 531 14.36 -8.74 -10.68
CA ILE A 531 14.41 -9.93 -11.54
C ILE A 531 13.18 -9.99 -12.45
N GLU A 532 11.97 -9.79 -11.91
CA GLU A 532 10.74 -9.82 -12.69
C GLU A 532 10.68 -8.67 -13.70
N ARG A 533 11.05 -7.44 -13.30
CA ARG A 533 11.05 -6.29 -14.21
C ARG A 533 12.04 -6.40 -15.37
N LEU A 534 13.24 -6.93 -15.11
CA LEU A 534 14.23 -7.17 -16.17
C LEU A 534 13.75 -8.23 -17.17
N GLU A 535 13.01 -9.25 -16.72
CA GLU A 535 12.41 -10.28 -17.57
C GLU A 535 11.23 -9.73 -18.39
N ASP A 536 10.32 -8.97 -17.77
CA ASP A 536 9.09 -8.49 -18.41
C ASP A 536 9.36 -7.43 -19.50
N ILE A 537 10.33 -6.55 -19.26
CA ILE A 537 10.62 -5.40 -20.13
C ILE A 537 11.70 -5.73 -21.18
N GLY A 538 12.49 -6.79 -20.96
CA GLY A 538 13.57 -7.19 -21.87
C GLY A 538 14.77 -6.23 -21.87
N ILE A 539 14.96 -5.45 -20.79
CA ILE A 539 16.06 -4.48 -20.64
C ILE A 539 17.43 -5.19 -20.62
N ASP A 540 17.50 -6.40 -20.05
CA ASP A 540 18.72 -7.23 -20.00
C ASP A 540 18.82 -8.18 -21.20
N SER A 541 19.05 -7.63 -22.39
CA SER A 541 19.15 -8.39 -23.65
C SER A 541 20.23 -9.49 -23.64
N ALA A 542 21.28 -9.34 -22.82
CA ALA A 542 22.35 -10.32 -22.65
C ALA A 542 22.09 -11.34 -21.50
N GLY A 543 21.09 -11.08 -20.65
CA GLY A 543 20.76 -11.89 -19.47
C GLY A 543 21.84 -11.86 -18.38
N THR A 544 22.77 -10.89 -18.42
CA THR A 544 23.97 -10.89 -17.57
C THR A 544 23.67 -10.32 -16.19
N LEU A 545 22.94 -9.19 -16.15
CA LEU A 545 22.55 -8.53 -14.91
C LEU A 545 21.56 -9.40 -14.12
N GLY A 546 20.56 -9.96 -14.78
CA GLY A 546 19.61 -10.88 -14.17
C GLY A 546 20.30 -12.12 -13.60
N ARG A 547 21.31 -12.68 -14.27
CA ARG A 547 22.07 -13.83 -13.75
C ARG A 547 22.87 -13.43 -12.50
N SER A 548 23.51 -12.27 -12.53
CA SER A 548 24.24 -11.71 -11.38
C SER A 548 23.32 -11.53 -10.17
N LEU A 549 22.16 -10.91 -10.36
CA LEU A 549 21.15 -10.68 -9.32
C LEU A 549 20.65 -11.98 -8.67
N ARG A 550 20.33 -13.00 -9.48
CA ARG A 550 19.90 -14.31 -8.95
C ARG A 550 21.00 -14.98 -8.11
N SER A 551 22.24 -14.94 -8.59
CA SER A 551 23.40 -15.50 -7.88
C SER A 551 23.66 -14.75 -6.56
N ALA A 552 23.61 -13.42 -6.60
CA ALA A 552 23.77 -12.55 -5.43
C ALA A 552 22.69 -12.79 -4.37
N LEU A 553 21.41 -12.81 -4.76
CA LEU A 553 20.29 -13.03 -3.84
C LEU A 553 20.32 -14.43 -3.23
N LEU A 554 20.68 -15.45 -4.02
CA LEU A 554 20.87 -16.82 -3.54
C LEU A 554 22.04 -16.92 -2.54
N SER A 555 23.18 -16.29 -2.84
CA SER A 555 24.34 -16.24 -1.94
C SER A 555 24.00 -15.55 -0.62
N TYR A 556 23.28 -14.43 -0.69
CA TYR A 556 22.78 -13.71 0.47
C TYR A 556 21.84 -14.58 1.32
N TYR A 557 20.86 -15.25 0.71
CA TYR A 557 19.97 -16.17 1.40
C TYR A 557 20.72 -17.31 2.11
N LYS A 558 21.73 -17.90 1.47
CA LYS A 558 22.56 -18.97 2.08
C LYS A 558 23.29 -18.46 3.34
N LYS A 559 23.97 -17.32 3.24
CA LYS A 559 24.67 -16.71 4.39
C LYS A 559 23.71 -16.38 5.53
N GLU A 560 22.54 -15.82 5.20
CA GLU A 560 21.53 -15.47 6.19
C GLU A 560 20.94 -16.72 6.86
N TYR A 561 20.69 -17.79 6.10
CA TYR A 561 20.22 -19.07 6.62
C TYR A 561 21.22 -19.69 7.61
N GLU A 562 22.51 -19.72 7.27
CA GLU A 562 23.56 -20.23 8.17
C GLU A 562 23.71 -19.41 9.46
N ALA A 563 23.60 -18.09 9.37
CA ALA A 563 23.63 -17.20 10.54
C ALA A 563 22.41 -17.40 11.47
N ASN A 564 21.22 -17.61 10.90
CA ASN A 564 20.01 -17.91 11.68
C ASN A 564 20.07 -19.31 12.30
N LEU A 565 20.56 -20.31 11.56
CA LEU A 565 20.72 -21.69 12.03
C LEU A 565 21.68 -21.79 13.24
N SER A 566 22.70 -20.93 13.26
CA SER A 566 23.67 -20.84 14.36
C SER A 566 23.23 -19.92 15.51
N GLY A 567 22.09 -19.23 15.38
CA GLY A 567 21.56 -18.32 16.40
C GLY A 567 22.21 -16.94 16.45
N HIS A 568 23.12 -16.61 15.52
CA HIS A 568 23.70 -15.27 15.39
C HIS A 568 22.67 -14.25 14.85
N ARG A 569 21.57 -14.72 14.25
CA ARG A 569 20.46 -13.91 13.74
C ARG A 569 19.11 -14.56 14.02
N ARG A 570 18.06 -13.73 13.95
CA ARG A 570 16.64 -14.14 14.11
C ARG A 570 15.75 -13.49 13.04
N SER A 571 16.29 -13.31 11.84
CA SER A 571 15.63 -12.63 10.72
C SER A 571 14.79 -13.56 9.85
N LEU A 572 15.05 -14.87 9.85
CA LEU A 572 14.31 -15.84 9.03
C LEU A 572 13.27 -16.59 9.87
N GLN A 573 12.01 -16.25 9.64
CA GLN A 573 10.85 -16.94 10.18
C GLN A 573 9.76 -17.05 9.09
N PRO A 574 8.89 -18.07 9.13
CA PRO A 574 7.76 -18.12 8.21
C PRO A 574 6.83 -16.93 8.39
N ASN A 575 6.45 -16.28 7.29
CA ASN A 575 5.44 -15.22 7.30
C ASN A 575 4.75 -15.09 5.93
N PHE A 576 3.68 -14.29 5.87
CA PHE A 576 2.94 -14.06 4.62
C PHE A 576 3.80 -13.41 3.53
N PHE A 577 4.63 -12.43 3.87
CA PHE A 577 5.53 -11.77 2.90
C PHE A 577 6.42 -12.76 2.16
N PHE A 578 7.10 -13.66 2.86
CA PHE A 578 7.96 -14.66 2.22
C PHE A 578 7.17 -15.66 1.37
N SER A 579 5.89 -15.90 1.68
CA SER A 579 5.03 -16.77 0.87
C SER A 579 4.65 -16.17 -0.48
N THR A 580 4.63 -14.83 -0.59
CA THR A 580 4.26 -14.12 -1.82
C THR A 580 5.42 -13.97 -2.81
N LEU A 581 6.66 -14.16 -2.36
CA LEU A 581 7.84 -13.96 -3.21
C LEU A 581 8.02 -15.09 -4.26
N PRO A 582 8.49 -14.76 -5.48
CA PRO A 582 8.63 -15.71 -6.58
C PRO A 582 9.93 -16.54 -6.47
N TRP A 583 10.12 -17.29 -5.37
CA TRP A 583 11.34 -18.05 -5.06
C TRP A 583 11.83 -18.98 -6.19
N HIS A 584 10.92 -19.53 -7.00
CA HIS A 584 11.25 -20.37 -8.15
C HIS A 584 12.15 -19.67 -9.18
N LYS A 585 12.14 -18.34 -9.25
CA LYS A 585 13.01 -17.55 -10.15
C LYS A 585 14.50 -17.70 -9.83
N LEU A 586 14.85 -18.07 -8.59
CA LEU A 586 16.25 -18.38 -8.21
C LEU A 586 16.74 -19.70 -8.80
N ALA A 587 15.84 -20.62 -9.20
CA ALA A 587 16.19 -21.95 -9.70
C ALA A 587 16.31 -22.02 -11.24
N VAL A 588 16.09 -20.91 -11.97
CA VAL A 588 15.99 -20.90 -13.45
C VAL A 588 17.32 -21.28 -14.15
N HIS A 589 18.47 -20.88 -13.61
CA HIS A 589 19.77 -21.12 -14.25
C HIS A 589 20.60 -22.23 -13.61
N GLU A 590 20.76 -22.22 -12.29
CA GLU A 590 21.59 -23.20 -11.56
C GLU A 590 20.77 -24.43 -11.10
N GLY A 591 19.48 -24.49 -11.43
CA GLY A 591 18.54 -25.49 -10.92
C GLY A 591 18.30 -25.35 -9.42
N VAL A 592 17.64 -26.34 -8.82
CA VAL A 592 17.36 -26.35 -7.37
C VAL A 592 18.55 -26.83 -6.51
N GLY A 593 19.60 -27.35 -7.15
CA GLY A 593 20.75 -27.97 -6.47
C GLY A 593 21.38 -27.09 -5.38
N PRO A 594 21.72 -25.82 -5.67
CA PRO A 594 22.27 -24.89 -4.68
C PRO A 594 21.38 -24.66 -3.45
N LEU A 595 20.06 -24.69 -3.61
CA LEU A 595 19.10 -24.53 -2.51
C LEU A 595 18.95 -25.84 -1.72
N LEU A 596 18.90 -26.99 -2.39
CA LEU A 596 18.87 -28.30 -1.73
C LEU A 596 20.18 -28.62 -0.99
N ALA A 597 21.30 -27.99 -1.37
CA ALA A 597 22.57 -28.14 -0.66
C ALA A 597 22.50 -27.61 0.78
N LEU A 598 21.60 -26.65 1.08
CA LEU A 598 21.42 -26.12 2.44
C LEU A 598 20.93 -27.19 3.45
N SER A 599 20.31 -28.26 2.97
CA SER A 599 19.79 -29.35 3.80
C SER A 599 20.50 -30.68 3.55
N SER A 600 21.73 -30.65 3.03
CA SER A 600 22.58 -31.85 2.87
C SER A 600 22.83 -32.57 4.20
N ASN A 601 23.00 -31.83 5.31
CA ASN A 601 23.25 -32.36 6.65
C ASN A 601 21.99 -32.38 7.53
N CYS A 602 20.79 -32.54 6.95
CA CYS A 602 19.53 -32.53 7.70
C CYS A 602 19.46 -33.57 8.84
N GLY A 603 20.22 -34.67 8.76
CA GLY A 603 20.31 -35.67 9.83
C GLY A 603 20.87 -35.13 11.15
N GLU A 604 21.69 -34.08 11.11
CA GLU A 604 22.26 -33.45 12.32
C GLU A 604 21.34 -32.40 12.95
N TRP A 605 20.27 -32.00 12.25
CA TRP A 605 19.41 -30.90 12.67
C TRP A 605 18.63 -31.19 13.96
N ARG A 606 18.35 -32.47 14.27
CA ARG A 606 17.68 -32.84 15.53
C ARG A 606 18.44 -32.37 16.76
N THR A 607 19.78 -32.41 16.73
CA THR A 607 20.62 -31.88 17.82
C THR A 607 20.51 -30.37 17.98
N ARG A 608 20.26 -29.64 16.88
CA ARG A 608 20.07 -28.19 16.89
C ARG A 608 18.71 -27.79 17.45
N LEU A 609 17.69 -28.65 17.31
CA LEU A 609 16.34 -28.43 17.86
C LEU A 609 16.23 -28.79 19.34
N SER A 610 17.14 -29.62 19.87
CA SER A 610 17.14 -30.02 21.27
C SER A 610 17.25 -28.82 22.21
N TYR A 611 16.57 -28.86 23.35
CA TYR A 611 16.69 -27.83 24.40
C TYR A 611 18.10 -27.70 24.99
N THR A 612 18.97 -28.68 24.77
CA THR A 612 20.40 -28.58 25.09
C THR A 612 21.13 -27.50 24.28
N ASN A 613 20.59 -27.12 23.11
CA ASN A 613 21.07 -25.98 22.33
C ASN A 613 20.35 -24.69 22.75
N GLY A 614 21.09 -23.71 23.26
CA GLY A 614 20.57 -22.39 23.63
C GLY A 614 19.95 -21.59 22.46
N SER A 615 20.26 -21.95 21.22
CA SER A 615 19.73 -21.32 20.00
C SER A 615 18.63 -22.15 19.31
N ASN A 616 18.02 -23.12 20.00
CA ASN A 616 17.06 -24.05 19.38
C ASN A 616 15.90 -23.36 18.65
N PHE A 617 15.34 -22.29 19.22
CA PHE A 617 14.19 -21.59 18.64
C PHE A 617 14.57 -20.85 17.34
N ALA A 618 15.75 -20.21 17.32
CA ALA A 618 16.26 -19.55 16.11
C ALA A 618 16.55 -20.58 15.00
N ALA A 619 17.13 -21.72 15.36
CA ALA A 619 17.37 -22.82 14.43
C ALA A 619 16.05 -23.39 13.88
N ALA A 620 15.07 -23.65 14.75
CA ALA A 620 13.74 -24.11 14.37
C ALA A 620 13.04 -23.12 13.43
N SER A 621 13.08 -21.82 13.74
CA SER A 621 12.54 -20.74 12.91
C SER A 621 13.17 -20.71 11.51
N ALA A 622 14.51 -20.82 11.43
CA ALA A 622 15.22 -20.86 10.16
C ALA A 622 14.81 -22.09 9.32
N MET A 623 14.77 -23.28 9.92
CA MET A 623 14.37 -24.52 9.24
C MET A 623 12.91 -24.46 8.78
N ARG A 624 12.01 -23.91 9.61
CA ARG A 624 10.60 -23.64 9.25
C ARG A 624 10.50 -22.71 8.04
N HIS A 625 11.25 -21.61 8.05
CA HIS A 625 11.31 -20.67 6.92
C HIS A 625 11.85 -21.35 5.65
N TYR A 626 12.93 -22.13 5.76
CA TYR A 626 13.46 -22.86 4.61
C TYR A 626 12.46 -23.90 4.06
N CYS A 627 11.70 -24.57 4.92
CA CYS A 627 10.59 -25.43 4.51
C CYS A 627 9.54 -24.66 3.69
N GLN A 628 9.15 -23.46 4.16
CA GLN A 628 8.25 -22.57 3.41
C GLN A 628 8.81 -22.21 2.02
N VAL A 629 10.09 -21.85 1.94
CA VAL A 629 10.76 -21.51 0.67
C VAL A 629 10.75 -22.71 -0.29
N LEU A 630 11.09 -23.91 0.19
CA LEU A 630 11.05 -25.13 -0.63
C LEU A 630 9.63 -25.43 -1.13
N MET A 631 8.59 -25.26 -0.30
CA MET A 631 7.19 -25.44 -0.73
C MET A 631 6.76 -24.37 -1.75
N ALA A 632 7.27 -23.14 -1.65
CA ALA A 632 6.99 -22.08 -2.62
C ALA A 632 7.64 -22.35 -3.99
N ILE A 633 8.82 -22.96 -4.00
CA ILE A 633 9.54 -23.38 -5.21
C ILE A 633 8.91 -24.63 -5.82
N GLY A 634 8.67 -25.64 -4.97
CA GLY A 634 8.13 -26.94 -5.33
C GLY A 634 6.68 -26.85 -5.79
N ARG A 635 6.46 -26.58 -7.08
CA ARG A 635 5.16 -26.85 -7.70
C ARG A 635 5.38 -27.53 -9.04
N PRO A 636 4.58 -28.56 -9.40
CA PRO A 636 4.72 -29.27 -10.67
C PRO A 636 4.73 -28.33 -11.89
N GLN A 637 3.94 -27.25 -11.84
CA GLN A 637 3.84 -26.25 -12.91
C GLN A 637 5.07 -25.33 -13.00
N ARG A 638 5.80 -25.13 -11.89
CA ARG A 638 6.92 -24.17 -11.82
C ARG A 638 8.27 -24.82 -12.13
N ILE A 639 8.50 -26.04 -11.64
CA ILE A 639 9.79 -26.75 -11.78
C ILE A 639 9.60 -28.23 -12.13
N SER A 640 8.87 -28.52 -13.22
CA SER A 640 8.48 -29.90 -13.59
C SER A 640 9.62 -30.93 -13.57
N LYS A 641 10.84 -30.56 -13.96
CA LYS A 641 12.02 -31.46 -13.95
C LYS A 641 12.59 -31.75 -12.56
N ASP A 642 12.55 -30.79 -11.65
CA ASP A 642 13.17 -30.86 -10.32
C ASP A 642 12.14 -31.05 -9.18
N TRP A 643 10.85 -31.01 -9.50
CA TRP A 643 9.74 -31.12 -8.56
C TRP A 643 9.91 -32.29 -7.59
N LYS A 644 10.14 -33.50 -8.09
CA LYS A 644 10.30 -34.69 -7.26
C LYS A 644 11.42 -34.54 -6.23
N ARG A 645 12.54 -33.91 -6.60
CA ARG A 645 13.69 -33.73 -5.69
C ARG A 645 13.36 -32.76 -4.56
N VAL A 646 12.62 -31.69 -4.87
CA VAL A 646 12.16 -30.72 -3.87
C VAL A 646 11.09 -31.34 -2.97
N ALA A 647 10.10 -32.03 -3.55
CA ALA A 647 9.04 -32.72 -2.81
C ALA A 647 9.62 -33.75 -1.84
N ASN A 648 10.55 -34.60 -2.29
CA ASN A 648 11.25 -35.56 -1.42
C ASN A 648 11.95 -34.86 -0.26
N ARG A 649 12.66 -33.75 -0.51
CA ARG A 649 13.36 -33.02 0.55
C ARG A 649 12.41 -32.41 1.59
N VAL A 650 11.28 -31.84 1.15
CA VAL A 650 10.26 -31.30 2.06
C VAL A 650 9.69 -32.43 2.93
N VAL A 651 9.33 -33.56 2.33
CA VAL A 651 8.82 -34.72 3.06
C VAL A 651 9.86 -35.29 4.03
N ASP A 652 11.13 -35.41 3.62
CA ASP A 652 12.23 -35.86 4.49
C ASP A 652 12.40 -34.97 5.72
N MET A 653 12.30 -33.65 5.54
CA MET A 653 12.36 -32.68 6.64
C MET A 653 11.18 -32.84 7.60
N VAL A 654 9.95 -32.95 7.08
CA VAL A 654 8.75 -33.15 7.88
C VAL A 654 8.80 -34.47 8.65
N ARG A 655 9.23 -35.56 8.00
CA ARG A 655 9.38 -36.86 8.65
C ARG A 655 10.38 -36.84 9.80
N THR A 656 11.50 -36.14 9.62
CA THR A 656 12.62 -36.19 10.58
C THR A 656 12.46 -35.20 11.73
N LEU A 657 11.86 -34.03 11.45
CA LEU A 657 11.88 -32.85 12.32
C LEU A 657 10.47 -32.25 12.55
N GLY A 658 9.43 -32.77 11.92
CA GLY A 658 8.07 -32.24 12.03
C GLY A 658 7.47 -32.43 13.42
N PHE A 659 7.63 -33.62 14.00
CA PHE A 659 6.97 -34.04 15.23
C PHE A 659 7.89 -34.91 16.11
N GLY A 660 7.66 -34.86 17.42
CA GLY A 660 8.29 -35.72 18.42
C GLY A 660 7.98 -35.25 19.86
N SER A 661 8.75 -35.71 20.84
CA SER A 661 8.49 -35.44 22.27
C SER A 661 8.73 -33.96 22.61
N ARG A 662 7.68 -33.29 23.11
CA ARG A 662 7.75 -31.88 23.53
C ARG A 662 8.71 -31.61 24.69
N GLU A 663 9.17 -32.64 25.39
CA GLU A 663 10.15 -32.50 26.46
C GLU A 663 11.61 -32.47 25.96
N GLU A 664 11.86 -32.86 24.70
CA GLU A 664 13.21 -33.12 24.19
C GLU A 664 13.74 -32.01 23.26
N ALA A 665 12.86 -31.41 22.45
CA ALA A 665 13.22 -30.49 21.37
C ALA A 665 12.06 -29.61 20.89
N THR A 666 12.40 -28.49 20.26
CA THR A 666 11.46 -27.60 19.56
C THR A 666 11.25 -28.08 18.12
N TYR A 667 10.18 -28.83 17.84
CA TYR A 667 9.90 -29.37 16.50
C TYR A 667 9.28 -28.34 15.54
N LEU A 668 9.30 -28.62 14.23
CA LEU A 668 8.91 -27.64 13.21
C LEU A 668 7.44 -27.21 13.29
N PHE A 669 6.54 -28.09 13.74
CA PHE A 669 5.10 -27.81 13.85
C PHE A 669 4.62 -27.71 15.31
N ASP A 670 5.54 -27.43 16.24
CA ASP A 670 5.19 -27.29 17.65
C ASP A 670 4.33 -26.04 17.90
N GLY A 671 3.46 -26.12 18.89
CA GLY A 671 2.53 -25.06 19.22
C GLY A 671 3.13 -23.84 19.90
N ALA A 672 4.40 -23.91 20.30
CA ALA A 672 5.20 -22.75 20.70
C ALA A 672 5.24 -21.64 19.63
N PHE A 673 4.95 -21.99 18.36
CA PHE A 673 4.89 -21.04 17.26
C PHE A 673 3.46 -20.72 16.78
N PHE A 674 2.40 -21.24 17.41
CA PHE A 674 1.02 -20.89 17.03
C PHE A 674 0.62 -19.45 17.43
N THR A 675 1.48 -18.73 18.15
CA THR A 675 1.37 -17.28 18.32
C THR A 675 1.77 -16.51 17.06
N ASP A 676 2.45 -17.16 16.10
CA ASP A 676 2.80 -16.55 14.82
C ASP A 676 1.55 -16.44 13.94
N GLN A 677 1.37 -15.32 13.24
CA GLN A 677 0.25 -15.13 12.31
C GLN A 677 0.29 -16.11 11.12
N TYR A 678 1.39 -16.84 10.92
CA TYR A 678 1.60 -17.73 9.78
C TYR A 678 1.71 -19.21 10.22
N ASP A 679 0.66 -19.98 9.96
CA ASP A 679 0.61 -21.41 10.26
C ASP A 679 1.29 -22.23 9.15
N LEU A 680 2.52 -22.68 9.41
CA LEU A 680 3.28 -23.51 8.47
C LEU A 680 2.66 -24.89 8.25
N TRP A 681 2.03 -25.49 9.28
CA TRP A 681 1.44 -26.82 9.16
C TRP A 681 0.27 -26.79 8.18
N ARG A 682 -0.65 -25.82 8.32
CA ARG A 682 -1.75 -25.62 7.35
C ARG A 682 -1.24 -25.51 5.91
N LYS A 683 -0.14 -24.77 5.70
CA LYS A 683 0.46 -24.61 4.37
C LYS A 683 1.08 -25.91 3.85
N PHE A 684 1.68 -26.71 4.73
CA PHE A 684 2.16 -28.05 4.37
C PHE A 684 1.01 -28.99 4.03
N CYS A 685 -0.11 -28.99 4.78
CA CYS A 685 -1.27 -29.81 4.46
C CYS A 685 -1.82 -29.52 3.06
N SER A 686 -1.95 -28.25 2.67
CA SER A 686 -2.32 -27.88 1.30
C SER A 686 -1.27 -28.33 0.28
N TYR A 687 0.03 -28.21 0.60
CA TYR A 687 1.11 -28.69 -0.26
C TYR A 687 1.11 -30.21 -0.42
N ALA A 688 0.70 -30.97 0.59
CA ALA A 688 0.63 -32.42 0.57
C ALA A 688 -0.31 -32.95 -0.53
N ASN A 689 -1.35 -32.19 -0.90
CA ASN A 689 -2.23 -32.51 -2.02
C ASN A 689 -1.50 -32.56 -3.38
N LEU A 690 -0.33 -31.90 -3.51
CA LEU A 690 0.47 -31.91 -4.74
C LEU A 690 1.42 -33.10 -4.84
N LEU A 691 1.65 -33.83 -3.74
CA LEU A 691 2.58 -34.97 -3.69
C LEU A 691 2.06 -36.11 -4.57
N GLN A 692 3.00 -36.87 -5.15
CA GLN A 692 2.67 -38.14 -5.80
C GLN A 692 2.22 -39.16 -4.73
N ASP A 693 1.36 -40.10 -5.11
CA ASP A 693 0.75 -41.04 -4.15
C ASP A 693 1.80 -41.85 -3.40
N ASP A 694 2.83 -42.35 -4.08
CA ASP A 694 3.96 -43.07 -3.48
C ASP A 694 4.65 -42.26 -2.36
N LEU A 695 4.94 -40.99 -2.64
CA LEU A 695 5.59 -40.10 -1.68
C LEU A 695 4.66 -39.67 -0.54
N TYR A 696 3.35 -39.53 -0.81
CA TYR A 696 2.37 -39.21 0.22
C TYR A 696 2.15 -40.39 1.16
N ASP A 697 2.00 -41.60 0.62
CA ASP A 697 1.81 -42.83 1.39
C ASP A 697 3.03 -43.07 2.29
N ASP A 698 4.25 -42.94 1.76
CA ASP A 698 5.49 -43.00 2.54
C ASP A 698 5.51 -41.96 3.69
N PHE A 699 5.13 -40.72 3.40
CA PHE A 699 5.01 -39.66 4.42
C PHE A 699 4.00 -40.05 5.50
N PHE A 700 2.80 -40.45 5.08
CA PHE A 700 1.69 -40.71 5.97
C PHE A 700 2.00 -41.91 6.86
N GLU A 701 2.45 -43.04 6.31
CA GLU A 701 2.86 -44.23 7.07
C GLU A 701 3.94 -43.90 8.11
N CYS A 702 4.94 -43.10 7.75
CA CYS A 702 6.04 -42.77 8.67
C CYS A 702 5.63 -41.80 9.79
N CYS A 703 4.70 -40.87 9.51
CA CYS A 703 4.41 -39.75 10.40
C CYS A 703 3.09 -39.89 11.16
N VAL A 704 2.13 -40.68 10.66
CA VAL A 704 0.75 -40.72 11.17
C VAL A 704 0.68 -41.01 12.65
N SER A 705 1.59 -41.81 13.22
CA SER A 705 1.63 -42.11 14.66
C SER A 705 2.16 -40.97 15.52
N SER A 706 2.94 -40.05 14.94
CA SER A 706 3.59 -38.95 15.63
C SER A 706 2.84 -37.61 15.50
N ILE A 707 1.96 -37.47 14.49
CA ILE A 707 1.14 -36.26 14.30
C ILE A 707 0.09 -36.20 15.43
N PRO A 708 -0.02 -35.10 16.19
CA PRO A 708 -1.08 -34.94 17.19
C PRO A 708 -2.50 -34.95 16.56
N LEU A 709 -3.51 -35.40 17.30
CA LEU A 709 -4.89 -35.50 16.77
C LEU A 709 -5.45 -34.19 16.22
N ASP A 710 -5.22 -33.05 16.88
CA ASP A 710 -5.63 -31.73 16.39
C ASP A 710 -4.99 -31.41 15.03
N GLN A 711 -3.73 -31.76 14.85
CA GLN A 711 -3.00 -31.55 13.60
C GLN A 711 -3.42 -32.55 12.49
N LEU A 712 -3.83 -33.77 12.85
CA LEU A 712 -4.45 -34.74 11.93
C LEU A 712 -5.78 -34.22 11.38
N TYR A 713 -6.60 -33.56 12.22
CA TYR A 713 -7.81 -32.90 11.76
C TYR A 713 -7.51 -31.76 10.79
N VAL A 714 -6.48 -30.94 11.06
CA VAL A 714 -6.05 -29.90 10.11
C VAL A 714 -5.62 -30.51 8.76
N LEU A 715 -4.93 -31.66 8.78
CA LEU A 715 -4.56 -32.39 7.56
C LEU A 715 -5.79 -32.91 6.81
N LEU A 716 -6.78 -33.47 7.53
CA LEU A 716 -8.05 -33.91 6.96
C LEU A 716 -8.82 -32.75 6.34
N GLU A 717 -8.99 -31.66 7.08
CA GLU A 717 -9.71 -30.45 6.66
C GLU A 717 -9.13 -29.88 5.37
N ARG A 718 -7.80 -29.89 5.20
CA ARG A 718 -7.11 -29.36 4.01
C ARG A 718 -6.93 -30.40 2.89
N CYS A 719 -7.30 -31.66 3.10
CA CYS A 719 -7.12 -32.69 2.09
C CYS A 719 -8.20 -32.59 1.00
N THR A 720 -7.79 -32.45 -0.26
CA THR A 720 -8.71 -32.40 -1.41
C THR A 720 -8.81 -33.75 -2.15
N VAL A 721 -8.00 -34.73 -1.76
CA VAL A 721 -7.94 -36.05 -2.37
C VAL A 721 -8.74 -37.04 -1.51
N VAL A 722 -9.85 -37.56 -2.06
CA VAL A 722 -10.85 -38.38 -1.35
C VAL A 722 -10.23 -39.64 -0.75
N ALA A 723 -9.40 -40.36 -1.51
CA ALA A 723 -8.75 -41.59 -1.03
C ALA A 723 -7.85 -41.31 0.20
N ARG A 724 -7.09 -40.21 0.16
CA ARG A 724 -6.22 -39.80 1.28
C ARG A 724 -7.06 -39.36 2.48
N ALA A 725 -8.13 -38.61 2.26
CA ALA A 725 -9.07 -38.21 3.31
C ALA A 725 -9.67 -39.42 4.03
N GLN A 726 -10.04 -40.48 3.31
CA GLN A 726 -10.52 -41.75 3.89
C GLN A 726 -9.44 -42.45 4.74
N SER A 727 -8.19 -42.48 4.26
CA SER A 727 -7.06 -43.02 5.03
C SER A 727 -6.80 -42.22 6.32
N ILE A 728 -6.87 -40.89 6.25
CA ILE A 728 -6.75 -40.01 7.42
C ILE A 728 -7.92 -40.25 8.40
N GLN A 729 -9.17 -40.33 7.92
CA GLN A 729 -10.33 -40.61 8.75
C GLN A 729 -10.21 -41.97 9.46
N SER A 730 -9.73 -42.99 8.75
CA SER A 730 -9.48 -44.31 9.33
C SER A 730 -8.42 -44.24 10.43
N ALA A 731 -7.30 -43.54 10.18
CA ALA A 731 -6.27 -43.33 11.18
C ALA A 731 -6.75 -42.54 12.40
N ILE A 732 -7.65 -41.56 12.22
CA ILE A 732 -8.29 -40.81 13.32
C ILE A 732 -9.22 -41.74 14.13
N ALA A 733 -10.00 -42.59 13.46
CA ALA A 733 -10.89 -43.54 14.12
C ALA A 733 -10.11 -44.58 14.94
N ASP A 734 -8.92 -44.96 14.47
CA ASP A 734 -8.01 -45.91 15.13
C ASP A 734 -7.23 -45.29 16.31
N ARG A 735 -7.56 -44.06 16.74
CA ARG A 735 -6.97 -43.38 17.91
C ARG A 735 -7.87 -43.33 19.16
N PRO A 736 -8.27 -44.46 19.77
CA PRO A 736 -9.15 -44.43 20.94
C PRO A 736 -8.43 -44.07 22.25
N GLN A 737 -7.09 -44.20 22.34
CA GLN A 737 -6.31 -43.93 23.56
C GLN A 737 -5.77 -42.49 23.62
N LEU A 738 -6.66 -41.55 23.94
CA LEU A 738 -6.31 -40.12 24.09
C LEU A 738 -5.31 -39.83 25.23
N GLU A 739 -5.08 -40.77 26.15
CA GLU A 739 -4.11 -40.61 27.26
C GLU A 739 -2.66 -40.63 26.79
N ALA A 740 -2.38 -41.30 25.66
CA ALA A 740 -1.05 -41.34 25.05
C ALA A 740 -0.75 -40.08 24.21
N GLU A 741 -1.76 -39.26 23.93
CA GLU A 741 -1.60 -38.00 23.22
C GLU A 741 -1.40 -36.85 24.20
N ASP A 742 -0.20 -36.25 24.20
CA ASP A 742 0.14 -35.10 25.04
C ASP A 742 -0.49 -33.79 24.52
N LEU A 743 -1.83 -33.74 24.54
CA LEU A 743 -2.62 -32.59 24.09
C LEU A 743 -2.87 -31.61 25.24
N GLY A 744 -2.49 -30.35 25.03
CA GLY A 744 -2.89 -29.24 25.91
C GLY A 744 -4.36 -28.85 25.70
N LEU A 745 -4.92 -28.02 26.59
CA LEU A 745 -6.33 -27.62 26.54
C LEU A 745 -6.75 -26.98 25.21
N ASN A 746 -5.88 -26.15 24.60
CA ASN A 746 -6.18 -25.54 23.30
C ASN A 746 -6.22 -26.58 22.17
N SER A 747 -5.27 -27.52 22.13
CA SER A 747 -5.27 -28.61 21.15
C SER A 747 -6.46 -29.55 21.36
N LEU A 748 -6.85 -29.82 22.61
CA LEU A 748 -8.07 -30.58 22.93
C LEU A 748 -9.32 -29.87 22.42
N GLU A 749 -9.41 -28.55 22.59
CA GLU A 749 -10.52 -27.75 22.09
C GLU A 749 -10.59 -27.77 20.56
N GLN A 750 -9.47 -27.56 19.87
CA GLN A 750 -9.40 -27.66 18.41
C GLN A 750 -9.82 -29.04 17.91
N ALA A 751 -9.25 -30.11 18.47
CA ALA A 751 -9.62 -31.49 18.11
C ALA A 751 -11.10 -31.77 18.40
N PHE A 752 -11.66 -31.25 19.50
CA PHE A 752 -13.07 -31.42 19.85
C PHE A 752 -13.98 -30.74 18.81
N LEU A 753 -13.68 -29.50 18.44
CA LEU A 753 -14.44 -28.76 17.43
C LEU A 753 -14.38 -29.46 16.07
N SER A 754 -13.18 -29.83 15.60
CA SER A 754 -13.01 -30.56 14.33
C SER A 754 -13.69 -31.94 14.33
N ALA A 755 -13.69 -32.64 15.47
CA ALA A 755 -14.41 -33.90 15.63
C ALA A 755 -15.94 -33.72 15.54
N CYS A 756 -16.47 -32.61 16.08
CA CYS A 756 -17.88 -32.26 15.94
C CYS A 756 -18.24 -31.96 14.48
N ASP A 757 -17.40 -31.17 13.79
CA ASP A 757 -17.62 -30.79 12.39
C ASP A 757 -17.51 -31.98 11.43
N SER A 758 -16.72 -33.01 11.79
CA SER A 758 -16.53 -34.24 11.02
C SER A 758 -17.50 -35.38 11.42
N ASP A 759 -18.52 -35.11 12.24
CA ASP A 759 -19.47 -36.10 12.76
C ASP A 759 -18.84 -37.30 13.52
N HIS A 760 -17.61 -37.14 14.04
CA HIS A 760 -16.90 -38.16 14.82
C HIS A 760 -17.38 -38.18 16.29
N THR A 761 -18.66 -38.52 16.48
CA THR A 761 -19.38 -38.34 17.75
C THR A 761 -18.76 -39.05 18.96
N VAL A 762 -18.25 -40.26 18.78
CA VAL A 762 -17.58 -41.02 19.85
C VAL A 762 -16.29 -40.33 20.29
N LEU A 763 -15.49 -39.85 19.34
CA LEU A 763 -14.23 -39.18 19.64
C LEU A 763 -14.46 -37.81 20.30
N ALA A 764 -15.43 -37.04 19.81
CA ALA A 764 -15.82 -35.76 20.41
C ALA A 764 -16.25 -35.94 21.88
N SER A 765 -17.03 -36.99 22.18
CA SER A 765 -17.39 -37.34 23.57
C SER A 765 -16.17 -37.69 24.42
N ASN A 766 -15.22 -38.45 23.88
CA ASN A 766 -13.99 -38.83 24.59
C ASN A 766 -13.08 -37.62 24.85
N LEU A 767 -12.96 -36.69 23.89
CA LEU A 767 -12.20 -35.45 24.03
C LEU A 767 -12.79 -34.53 25.10
N LEU A 768 -14.13 -34.40 25.12
CA LEU A 768 -14.85 -33.66 26.16
C LEU A 768 -14.59 -34.25 27.55
N ALA A 769 -14.63 -35.59 27.69
CA ALA A 769 -14.31 -36.27 28.93
C ALA A 769 -12.84 -36.02 29.36
N ARG A 770 -11.90 -36.12 28.42
CA ARG A 770 -10.47 -35.88 28.67
C ARG A 770 -10.19 -34.45 29.13
N ALA A 771 -10.83 -33.45 28.53
CA ALA A 771 -10.69 -32.05 28.96
C ALA A 771 -11.21 -31.84 30.39
N LYS A 772 -12.29 -32.51 30.78
CA LYS A 772 -12.80 -32.50 32.16
C LYS A 772 -11.81 -33.13 33.13
N ASP A 773 -11.26 -34.30 32.80
CA ASP A 773 -10.25 -34.96 33.64
C ASP A 773 -9.02 -34.07 33.80
N PHE A 774 -8.58 -33.42 32.72
CA PHE A 774 -7.48 -32.45 32.74
C PHE A 774 -7.79 -31.29 33.71
N LEU A 775 -8.97 -30.66 33.60
CA LEU A 775 -9.38 -29.54 34.45
C LEU A 775 -9.67 -29.94 35.91
N ALA A 776 -9.91 -31.23 36.17
CA ALA A 776 -10.14 -31.82 37.48
C ALA A 776 -8.85 -32.22 38.22
N GLN A 777 -7.69 -32.22 37.56
CA GLN A 777 -6.40 -32.47 38.21
C GLN A 777 -6.18 -31.52 39.39
N GLN A 778 -5.55 -32.00 40.48
CA GLN A 778 -5.36 -31.22 41.72
C GLN A 778 -4.78 -29.83 41.47
N ARG A 779 -3.75 -29.73 40.60
CA ARG A 779 -3.09 -28.48 40.20
C ARG A 779 -4.03 -27.42 39.60
N PHE A 780 -5.17 -27.84 39.05
CA PHE A 780 -6.17 -26.94 38.48
C PHE A 780 -7.43 -26.86 39.35
N SER A 781 -7.91 -27.97 39.92
CA SER A 781 -9.20 -28.13 40.63
C SER A 781 -9.60 -26.95 41.56
N GLY A 782 -8.64 -26.43 42.35
CA GLY A 782 -8.86 -25.34 43.31
C GLY A 782 -8.27 -23.97 42.93
N THR A 783 -7.75 -23.79 41.71
CA THR A 783 -7.08 -22.53 41.33
C THR A 783 -8.07 -21.38 41.15
N LYS A 784 -7.66 -20.17 41.53
CA LYS A 784 -8.37 -18.91 41.27
C LYS A 784 -7.82 -18.15 40.05
N LEU A 785 -6.91 -18.76 39.28
CA LEU A 785 -6.33 -18.15 38.09
C LEU A 785 -7.43 -17.85 37.05
N PRO A 786 -7.56 -16.59 36.59
CA PRO A 786 -8.61 -16.21 35.64
C PRO A 786 -8.63 -17.05 34.36
N VAL A 787 -7.46 -17.42 33.82
CA VAL A 787 -7.33 -18.20 32.58
C VAL A 787 -7.95 -19.60 32.73
N ILE A 788 -7.70 -20.29 33.85
CA ILE A 788 -8.22 -21.63 34.11
C ILE A 788 -9.72 -21.58 34.45
N LEU A 789 -10.16 -20.55 35.19
CA LEU A 789 -11.59 -20.33 35.44
C LEU A 789 -12.36 -20.10 34.13
N ARG A 790 -11.82 -19.30 33.22
CA ARG A 790 -12.39 -19.08 31.89
C ARG A 790 -12.43 -20.37 31.07
N ALA A 791 -11.35 -21.15 31.04
CA ALA A 791 -11.31 -22.44 30.36
C ALA A 791 -12.40 -23.40 30.88
N ARG A 792 -12.63 -23.46 32.20
CA ARG A 792 -13.74 -24.27 32.76
C ARG A 792 -15.10 -23.83 32.26
N LYS A 793 -15.36 -22.53 32.24
CA LYS A 793 -16.65 -22.00 31.77
C LYS A 793 -16.87 -22.32 30.29
N VAL A 794 -15.83 -22.20 29.45
CA VAL A 794 -15.85 -22.59 28.04
C VAL A 794 -16.19 -24.08 27.87
N TRP A 795 -15.49 -24.98 28.57
CA TRP A 795 -15.75 -26.42 28.48
C TRP A 795 -17.12 -26.84 29.05
N LEU A 796 -17.63 -26.14 30.05
CA LEU A 796 -19.01 -26.30 30.54
C LEU A 796 -20.05 -25.88 29.47
N SER A 797 -19.81 -24.76 28.77
CA SER A 797 -20.62 -24.38 27.61
C SER A 797 -20.59 -25.46 26.53
N TYR A 798 -19.41 -26.00 26.17
CA TYR A 798 -19.30 -27.07 25.18
C TYR A 798 -20.05 -28.33 25.57
N GLU A 799 -19.98 -28.76 26.83
CA GLU A 799 -20.78 -29.90 27.31
C GLU A 799 -22.28 -29.67 27.11
N TYR A 800 -22.76 -28.47 27.45
CA TYR A 800 -24.16 -28.13 27.31
C TYR A 800 -24.59 -28.15 25.83
N LYS A 801 -23.79 -27.55 24.94
CA LYS A 801 -24.04 -27.59 23.49
C LYS A 801 -24.03 -29.01 22.95
N TRP A 802 -23.07 -29.83 23.36
CA TRP A 802 -22.96 -31.24 22.98
C TRP A 802 -24.22 -32.03 23.34
N LYS A 803 -24.76 -31.84 24.56
CA LYS A 803 -26.02 -32.47 24.99
C LYS A 803 -27.20 -32.09 24.09
N LEU A 804 -27.30 -30.80 23.71
CA LEU A 804 -28.35 -30.34 22.80
C LEU A 804 -28.21 -30.93 21.40
N MET A 805 -26.99 -31.03 20.86
CA MET A 805 -26.75 -31.69 19.57
C MET A 805 -27.12 -33.18 19.60
N GLY A 806 -26.85 -33.88 20.71
CA GLY A 806 -27.24 -35.28 20.90
C GLY A 806 -28.78 -35.48 20.94
N ILE A 807 -29.51 -34.53 21.52
CA ILE A 807 -30.99 -34.55 21.49
C ILE A 807 -31.52 -34.29 20.09
N PHE A 808 -30.90 -33.35 19.37
CA PHE A 808 -31.26 -33.03 17.98
C PHE A 808 -31.07 -34.23 17.05
N SER A 809 -29.95 -34.95 17.17
CA SER A 809 -29.67 -36.12 16.33
C SER A 809 -30.61 -37.29 16.61
N THR A 810 -31.02 -37.50 17.87
CA THR A 810 -31.93 -38.59 18.27
C THR A 810 -33.41 -38.29 18.01
N SER A 811 -33.81 -37.02 18.03
CA SER A 811 -35.22 -36.60 17.92
C SER A 811 -35.61 -36.06 16.54
N ARG A 812 -34.79 -36.29 15.50
CA ARG A 812 -34.95 -35.75 14.13
C ARG A 812 -36.31 -36.05 13.48
N ASN A 813 -36.96 -37.13 13.91
CA ASN A 813 -38.26 -37.58 13.37
C ASN A 813 -39.48 -37.11 14.19
N ASN A 814 -39.28 -36.44 15.34
CA ASN A 814 -40.35 -35.94 16.19
C ASN A 814 -40.00 -34.58 16.81
N LEU A 815 -40.22 -33.51 16.06
CA LEU A 815 -39.89 -32.13 16.46
C LEU A 815 -40.65 -31.67 17.72
N SER A 816 -41.79 -32.28 18.05
CA SER A 816 -42.57 -31.94 19.26
C SER A 816 -41.98 -32.51 20.56
N GLU A 817 -41.30 -33.67 20.48
CA GLU A 817 -40.52 -34.22 21.60
C GLU A 817 -39.18 -33.51 21.74
N PHE A 818 -38.59 -33.08 20.63
CA PHE A 818 -37.36 -32.28 20.60
C PHE A 818 -37.50 -30.96 21.37
N ASP A 819 -38.53 -30.15 21.09
CA ASP A 819 -38.73 -28.85 21.77
C ASP A 819 -38.83 -29.01 23.29
N LYS A 820 -39.58 -30.02 23.77
CA LYS A 820 -39.71 -30.32 25.20
C LYS A 820 -38.39 -30.76 25.83
N ALA A 821 -37.68 -31.68 25.18
CA ALA A 821 -36.42 -32.20 25.69
C ALA A 821 -35.31 -31.13 25.77
N VAL A 822 -35.32 -30.15 24.85
CA VAL A 822 -34.38 -29.02 24.86
C VAL A 822 -34.73 -28.00 25.95
N GLU A 823 -36.02 -27.73 26.18
CA GLU A 823 -36.47 -26.82 27.23
C GLU A 823 -36.19 -27.34 28.64
N ASP A 824 -36.26 -28.66 28.85
CA ASP A 824 -36.05 -29.33 30.15
C ASP A 824 -34.59 -29.29 30.64
N ILE A 825 -33.61 -29.01 29.78
CA ILE A 825 -32.21 -28.87 30.20
C ILE A 825 -31.99 -27.50 30.84
N ALA A 826 -31.47 -27.45 32.07
CA ALA A 826 -31.09 -26.19 32.71
C ALA A 826 -29.84 -25.56 32.05
N LEU A 827 -29.81 -24.23 31.94
CA LEU A 827 -28.60 -23.50 31.50
C LEU A 827 -27.49 -23.66 32.56
N PRO A 828 -26.24 -23.91 32.15
CA PRO A 828 -25.16 -24.29 33.08
C PRO A 828 -24.55 -23.11 33.87
N HIS A 829 -24.91 -21.87 33.52
CA HIS A 829 -24.36 -20.64 34.11
C HIS A 829 -25.46 -19.83 34.81
N GLU A 830 -25.11 -18.94 35.74
CA GLU A 830 -26.08 -18.13 36.50
C GLU A 830 -26.20 -16.68 35.97
N ILE A 831 -27.40 -16.08 36.05
CA ILE A 831 -27.69 -14.71 35.56
C ILE A 831 -27.46 -13.62 36.65
N ARG A 832 -27.49 -13.96 37.94
CA ARG A 832 -27.60 -12.96 39.04
C ARG A 832 -26.44 -13.00 40.05
N GLY A 833 -25.63 -11.92 40.10
CA GLY A 833 -24.69 -11.61 41.18
C GLY A 833 -23.44 -10.79 40.79
N SER A 834 -22.78 -10.20 41.78
CA SER A 834 -21.31 -9.95 41.93
C SER A 834 -20.40 -9.52 40.74
N SER A 835 -19.52 -8.51 40.87
CA SER A 835 -18.61 -7.96 39.83
C SER A 835 -17.58 -8.92 39.18
N HIS A 836 -17.49 -10.18 39.62
CA HIS A 836 -16.70 -11.24 38.95
C HIS A 836 -17.53 -12.09 37.95
N GLN A 837 -18.81 -11.75 37.73
CA GLN A 837 -19.78 -12.52 36.94
C GLN A 837 -20.06 -11.99 35.51
N GLU A 838 -19.30 -11.00 34.99
CA GLU A 838 -19.44 -10.63 33.57
C GLU A 838 -19.21 -11.84 32.65
N ASP A 839 -18.20 -12.65 32.94
CA ASP A 839 -17.94 -13.90 32.20
C ASP A 839 -19.10 -14.91 32.30
N ASP A 840 -19.72 -15.08 33.49
CA ASP A 840 -20.85 -16.01 33.64
C ASP A 840 -22.07 -15.56 32.85
N ARG A 841 -22.34 -14.26 32.85
CA ARG A 841 -23.40 -13.67 32.03
C ARG A 841 -23.13 -13.86 30.54
N VAL A 842 -21.88 -13.68 30.09
CA VAL A 842 -21.49 -13.89 28.69
C VAL A 842 -21.69 -15.35 28.28
N HIS A 843 -21.21 -16.30 29.08
CA HIS A 843 -21.37 -17.72 28.81
C HIS A 843 -22.83 -18.19 28.93
N TRP A 844 -23.61 -17.61 29.84
CA TRP A 844 -25.06 -17.84 29.91
C TRP A 844 -25.76 -17.42 28.61
N GLN A 845 -25.49 -16.19 28.15
CA GLN A 845 -26.07 -15.67 26.90
C GLN A 845 -25.67 -16.53 25.71
N GLU A 846 -24.44 -17.01 25.69
CA GLU A 846 -23.92 -17.87 24.64
C GLU A 846 -24.62 -19.25 24.61
N CYS A 847 -24.87 -19.87 25.76
CA CYS A 847 -25.64 -21.11 25.87
C CYS A 847 -27.12 -20.92 25.49
N ASP A 848 -27.75 -19.81 25.89
CA ASP A 848 -29.13 -19.49 25.51
C ASP A 848 -29.26 -19.26 23.99
N ARG A 849 -28.35 -18.47 23.41
CA ARG A 849 -28.28 -18.25 21.96
C ARG A 849 -28.12 -19.56 21.20
N PHE A 850 -27.24 -20.45 21.65
CA PHE A 850 -27.06 -21.75 21.00
C PHE A 850 -28.30 -22.65 21.11
N ARG A 851 -29.04 -22.61 22.24
CA ARG A 851 -30.33 -23.31 22.36
C ARG A 851 -31.33 -22.83 21.31
N ARG A 852 -31.48 -21.51 21.17
CA ARG A 852 -32.38 -20.93 20.16
C ARG A 852 -31.90 -21.23 18.74
N TYR A 853 -30.59 -21.24 18.51
CA TYR A 853 -29.98 -21.61 17.24
C TYR A 853 -30.30 -23.06 16.85
N ILE A 854 -30.10 -24.04 17.73
CA ILE A 854 -30.37 -25.45 17.43
C ILE A 854 -31.87 -25.69 17.16
N ILE A 855 -32.75 -24.98 17.89
CA ILE A 855 -34.19 -24.99 17.61
C ILE A 855 -34.48 -24.43 16.22
N ALA A 856 -33.93 -23.28 15.85
CA ALA A 856 -34.14 -22.71 14.53
C ALA A 856 -33.62 -23.63 13.41
N ALA A 857 -32.44 -24.24 13.61
CA ALA A 857 -31.87 -25.20 12.69
C ALA A 857 -32.77 -26.42 12.46
N ALA A 858 -33.41 -26.94 13.52
CA ALA A 858 -34.34 -28.06 13.44
C ALA A 858 -35.57 -27.78 12.57
N TYR A 859 -36.05 -26.53 12.57
CA TYR A 859 -37.23 -26.11 11.80
C TYR A 859 -36.89 -25.55 10.42
N CYS A 860 -35.62 -25.47 10.02
CA CYS A 860 -35.22 -24.81 8.77
C CYS A 860 -35.90 -25.38 7.52
N GLU A 861 -36.11 -26.70 7.46
CA GLU A 861 -36.72 -27.38 6.31
C GLU A 861 -38.25 -27.55 6.47
N THR A 862 -38.73 -27.75 7.69
CA THR A 862 -40.15 -28.08 7.98
C THR A 862 -41.01 -26.85 8.23
N ASP A 863 -40.46 -25.80 8.84
CA ASP A 863 -41.10 -24.50 9.08
C ASP A 863 -40.05 -23.36 8.91
N PRO A 864 -39.70 -23.00 7.67
CA PRO A 864 -38.69 -21.99 7.39
C PRO A 864 -39.03 -20.62 8.00
N GLN A 865 -40.32 -20.29 8.17
CA GLN A 865 -40.75 -19.03 8.77
C GLN A 865 -40.39 -18.96 10.26
N ARG A 866 -40.59 -20.07 11.00
CA ARG A 866 -40.15 -20.17 12.39
C ARG A 866 -38.64 -20.04 12.52
N CYS A 867 -37.87 -20.67 11.63
CA CYS A 867 -36.41 -20.50 11.55
C CYS A 867 -36.03 -19.02 11.34
N VAL A 868 -36.59 -18.36 10.33
CA VAL A 868 -36.32 -16.95 10.01
C VAL A 868 -36.64 -16.02 11.18
N ASN A 869 -37.78 -16.20 11.85
CA ASN A 869 -38.17 -15.36 12.99
C ASN A 869 -37.19 -15.47 14.17
N ILE A 870 -36.76 -16.69 14.50
CA ILE A 870 -35.81 -16.93 15.59
C ILE A 870 -34.44 -16.37 15.20
N MET A 871 -33.96 -16.66 13.99
CA MET A 871 -32.64 -16.26 13.52
C MET A 871 -32.48 -14.77 13.29
N ASP A 872 -33.53 -14.06 12.83
CA ASP A 872 -33.52 -12.60 12.69
C ASP A 872 -33.34 -11.92 14.06
N THR A 873 -34.02 -12.45 15.08
CA THR A 873 -33.85 -11.98 16.47
C THR A 873 -32.44 -12.26 16.99
N LEU A 874 -31.93 -13.49 16.80
CA LEU A 874 -30.57 -13.87 17.23
C LEU A 874 -29.48 -13.05 16.52
N TYR A 875 -29.65 -12.75 15.23
CA TYR A 875 -28.72 -11.93 14.49
C TYR A 875 -28.72 -10.48 14.99
N ARG A 876 -29.88 -9.89 15.30
CA ARG A 876 -29.96 -8.56 15.93
C ARG A 876 -29.27 -8.50 17.29
N GLU A 877 -29.38 -9.56 18.10
CA GLU A 877 -28.79 -9.63 19.44
C GLU A 877 -27.26 -9.85 19.45
N SER A 878 -26.74 -10.61 18.48
CA SER A 878 -25.36 -11.11 18.51
C SER A 878 -24.46 -10.58 17.41
N LYS A 879 -25.03 -10.16 16.27
CA LYS A 879 -24.31 -9.81 15.03
C LYS A 879 -23.34 -10.89 14.54
N SER A 880 -23.56 -12.16 14.92
CA SER A 880 -22.71 -13.29 14.53
C SER A 880 -22.92 -13.69 13.07
N HIS A 881 -21.82 -13.90 12.34
CA HIS A 881 -21.83 -14.38 10.96
C HIS A 881 -22.51 -15.75 10.81
N ASN A 882 -22.32 -16.67 11.76
CA ASN A 882 -23.00 -17.98 11.77
C ASN A 882 -24.51 -17.84 11.89
N HIS A 883 -24.99 -16.86 12.67
CA HIS A 883 -26.43 -16.58 12.75
C HIS A 883 -26.96 -15.92 11.48
N SER A 884 -26.18 -15.03 10.88
CA SER A 884 -26.49 -14.44 9.56
C SER A 884 -26.60 -15.51 8.48
N PHE A 885 -25.68 -16.49 8.47
CA PHE A 885 -25.69 -17.60 7.53
C PHE A 885 -26.92 -18.50 7.69
N MET A 886 -27.27 -18.86 8.94
CA MET A 886 -28.46 -19.68 9.18
C MET A 886 -29.77 -18.93 8.87
N LEU A 887 -29.80 -17.61 9.08
CA LEU A 887 -30.89 -16.73 8.63
C LEU A 887 -30.99 -16.71 7.09
N PHE A 888 -29.85 -16.58 6.41
CA PHE A 888 -29.75 -16.66 4.95
C PHE A 888 -30.28 -18.00 4.44
N LYS A 889 -29.84 -19.12 5.03
CA LYS A 889 -30.33 -20.47 4.68
C LYS A 889 -31.84 -20.58 4.88
N GLY A 890 -32.37 -20.13 6.02
CA GLY A 890 -33.81 -20.12 6.27
C GLY A 890 -34.61 -19.30 5.25
N ARG A 891 -34.09 -18.12 4.86
CA ARG A 891 -34.69 -17.28 3.80
C ARG A 891 -34.62 -17.95 2.43
N LEU A 892 -33.49 -18.58 2.07
CA LEU A 892 -33.38 -19.34 0.83
C LEU A 892 -34.43 -20.45 0.75
N THR A 893 -34.62 -21.23 1.83
CA THR A 893 -35.65 -22.27 1.87
C THR A 893 -37.07 -21.68 1.79
N LEU A 894 -37.32 -20.55 2.46
CA LEU A 894 -38.62 -19.85 2.43
C LEU A 894 -38.99 -19.34 1.02
N HIS A 895 -38.06 -18.68 0.32
CA HIS A 895 -38.30 -18.06 -0.98
C HIS A 895 -38.11 -19.03 -2.17
N GLY A 896 -37.28 -20.07 -2.00
CA GLY A 896 -37.05 -21.10 -3.02
C GLY A 896 -38.29 -21.96 -3.32
N ALA A 897 -39.16 -22.17 -2.33
CA ALA A 897 -40.43 -22.88 -2.51
C ALA A 897 -41.46 -22.10 -3.37
N SER A 898 -41.33 -20.78 -3.49
CA SER A 898 -42.25 -19.90 -4.21
C SER A 898 -41.68 -19.31 -5.51
N ALA A 899 -40.46 -19.69 -5.92
CA ALA A 899 -39.71 -19.10 -7.04
C ALA A 899 -39.56 -17.56 -6.95
N ASP A 900 -39.45 -17.02 -5.74
CA ASP A 900 -39.33 -15.58 -5.48
C ASP A 900 -37.88 -15.09 -5.61
N THR A 901 -37.49 -14.70 -6.83
CA THR A 901 -36.13 -14.22 -7.13
C THR A 901 -35.77 -12.92 -6.42
N ALA A 902 -36.74 -12.07 -6.10
CA ALA A 902 -36.50 -10.83 -5.36
C ALA A 902 -36.16 -11.12 -3.88
N GLY A 903 -36.87 -12.07 -3.26
CA GLY A 903 -36.57 -12.55 -1.91
C GLY A 903 -35.19 -13.20 -1.79
N VAL A 904 -34.81 -14.04 -2.77
CA VAL A 904 -33.46 -14.65 -2.83
C VAL A 904 -32.37 -13.59 -2.97
N ARG A 905 -32.56 -12.60 -3.86
CA ARG A 905 -31.60 -11.50 -4.04
C ARG A 905 -31.43 -10.67 -2.78
N TYR A 906 -32.52 -10.36 -2.10
CA TYR A 906 -32.50 -9.64 -0.82
C TYR A 906 -31.77 -10.44 0.27
N ALA A 907 -32.03 -11.75 0.36
CA ALA A 907 -31.37 -12.61 1.33
C ALA A 907 -29.85 -12.70 1.10
N LEU A 908 -29.43 -12.83 -0.16
CA LEU A 908 -28.02 -12.89 -0.54
C LEU A 908 -27.30 -11.56 -0.24
N SER A 909 -27.87 -10.42 -0.65
CA SER A 909 -27.29 -9.10 -0.36
C SER A 909 -27.13 -8.87 1.14
N GLN A 910 -28.14 -9.15 1.94
CA GLN A 910 -28.05 -9.01 3.41
C GLN A 910 -26.96 -9.88 4.03
N PHE A 911 -26.75 -11.08 3.50
CA PHE A 911 -25.70 -11.96 4.00
C PHE A 911 -24.32 -11.46 3.60
N LEU A 912 -24.12 -11.05 2.34
CA LEU A 912 -22.86 -10.50 1.86
C LEU A 912 -22.49 -9.20 2.59
N ASP A 913 -23.44 -8.29 2.79
CA ASP A 913 -23.24 -7.06 3.59
C ASP A 913 -22.85 -7.39 5.05
N SER A 914 -23.31 -8.53 5.58
CA SER A 914 -22.92 -8.97 6.92
C SER A 914 -21.50 -9.50 7.00
N LEU A 915 -20.84 -9.76 5.88
CA LEU A 915 -19.50 -10.34 5.76
C LEU A 915 -18.43 -9.31 5.35
N ASP A 916 -18.68 -8.01 5.43
CA ASP A 916 -17.83 -6.91 4.92
C ASP A 916 -16.31 -7.04 5.23
N ASP A 917 -15.93 -7.73 6.31
CA ASP A 917 -14.53 -7.93 6.74
C ASP A 917 -13.91 -9.29 6.33
N ILE A 918 -14.67 -10.21 5.72
CA ILE A 918 -14.23 -11.59 5.40
C ILE A 918 -14.10 -11.79 3.88
N GLU A 919 -12.87 -12.01 3.43
CA GLU A 919 -12.59 -12.35 2.03
C GLU A 919 -13.10 -13.77 1.66
N PRO A 920 -13.53 -14.01 0.41
CA PRO A 920 -14.07 -15.31 -0.02
C PRO A 920 -13.16 -16.52 0.22
N GLU A 921 -11.85 -16.36 0.11
CA GLU A 921 -10.85 -17.40 0.39
C GLU A 921 -10.82 -17.88 1.86
N HIS A 922 -11.37 -17.08 2.78
CA HIS A 922 -11.45 -17.39 4.20
C HIS A 922 -12.84 -17.87 4.64
N MET A 923 -13.81 -17.91 3.74
CA MET A 923 -15.18 -18.35 4.04
C MET A 923 -15.27 -19.89 4.21
N LEU A 924 -16.19 -20.32 5.07
CA LEU A 924 -16.48 -21.75 5.27
C LEU A 924 -17.05 -22.38 3.99
N THR A 925 -16.68 -23.64 3.72
CA THR A 925 -17.09 -24.38 2.52
C THR A 925 -18.60 -24.35 2.30
N LEU A 926 -19.38 -24.54 3.37
CA LEU A 926 -20.83 -24.52 3.30
C LEU A 926 -21.38 -23.13 2.90
N TRP A 927 -20.75 -22.04 3.35
CA TRP A 927 -21.16 -20.68 2.99
C TRP A 927 -20.92 -20.43 1.52
N VAL A 928 -19.70 -20.73 1.04
CA VAL A 928 -19.31 -20.59 -0.37
C VAL A 928 -20.27 -21.37 -1.27
N ALA A 929 -20.56 -22.63 -0.93
CA ALA A 929 -21.47 -23.48 -1.70
C ALA A 929 -22.89 -22.88 -1.79
N ASN A 930 -23.44 -22.35 -0.70
CA ASN A 930 -24.79 -21.74 -0.70
C ASN A 930 -24.82 -20.35 -1.37
N ILE A 931 -23.73 -19.58 -1.31
CA ILE A 931 -23.60 -18.32 -2.06
C ILE A 931 -23.58 -18.60 -3.57
N LEU A 932 -22.75 -19.54 -4.02
CA LEU A 932 -22.68 -19.96 -5.42
C LEU A 932 -24.03 -20.51 -5.89
N ASP A 933 -24.72 -21.30 -5.08
CA ASP A 933 -26.05 -21.80 -5.42
C ASP A 933 -27.11 -20.68 -5.48
N ALA A 934 -27.04 -19.68 -4.59
CA ALA A 934 -27.92 -18.52 -4.66
C ALA A 934 -27.69 -17.68 -5.93
N TYR A 935 -26.43 -17.41 -6.31
CA TYR A 935 -26.13 -16.75 -7.59
C TYR A 935 -26.63 -17.55 -8.78
N ARG A 936 -26.49 -18.88 -8.75
CA ARG A 936 -27.04 -19.79 -9.76
C ARG A 936 -28.55 -19.66 -9.87
N GLN A 937 -29.28 -19.63 -8.75
CA GLN A 937 -30.74 -19.45 -8.73
C GLN A 937 -31.17 -18.07 -9.25
N LEU A 938 -30.33 -17.04 -9.08
CA LEU A 938 -30.56 -15.69 -9.58
C LEU A 938 -30.18 -15.48 -11.05
N HIS A 939 -29.54 -16.46 -11.68
CA HIS A 939 -28.98 -16.38 -13.04
C HIS A 939 -27.98 -15.22 -13.23
N ASP A 940 -27.19 -14.90 -12.19
CA ASP A 940 -26.23 -13.78 -12.21
C ASP A 940 -24.82 -14.26 -12.60
N ALA A 941 -24.58 -14.41 -13.90
CA ALA A 941 -23.34 -14.99 -14.43
C ALA A 941 -22.06 -14.16 -14.13
N PRO A 942 -22.05 -12.82 -14.22
CA PRO A 942 -20.86 -12.04 -13.87
C PRO A 942 -20.47 -12.17 -12.39
N GLU A 943 -21.44 -12.13 -11.48
CA GLU A 943 -21.16 -12.16 -10.05
C GLU A 943 -20.70 -13.55 -9.57
N ILE A 944 -21.28 -14.63 -10.11
CA ILE A 944 -20.82 -15.99 -9.75
C ILE A 944 -19.39 -16.24 -10.22
N ASP A 945 -19.01 -15.74 -11.40
CA ASP A 945 -17.66 -15.88 -11.96
C ASP A 945 -16.65 -15.05 -11.16
N ALA A 946 -17.00 -13.79 -10.85
CA ALA A 946 -16.18 -12.91 -10.01
C ALA A 946 -16.00 -13.49 -8.59
N PHE A 947 -17.03 -14.10 -8.01
CA PHE A 947 -16.93 -14.77 -6.71
C PHE A 947 -16.05 -16.03 -6.79
N TRP A 948 -16.22 -16.87 -7.81
CA TRP A 948 -15.41 -18.06 -8.05
C TRP A 948 -13.91 -17.72 -8.21
N GLU A 949 -13.59 -16.64 -8.90
CA GLU A 949 -12.21 -16.17 -9.10
C GLU A 949 -11.51 -15.72 -7.81
N LYS A 950 -12.25 -15.38 -6.76
CA LYS A 950 -11.71 -15.02 -5.44
C LYS A 950 -11.44 -16.23 -4.53
N LEU A 951 -11.92 -17.43 -4.89
CA LEU A 951 -11.71 -18.64 -4.09
C LEU A 951 -10.29 -19.20 -4.26
N ASP A 952 -9.74 -19.80 -3.22
CA ASP A 952 -8.42 -20.43 -3.29
C ASP A 952 -8.43 -21.76 -4.07
N PHE A 953 -7.25 -22.30 -4.32
CA PHE A 953 -7.11 -23.54 -5.08
C PHE A 953 -7.77 -24.74 -4.39
N ASP A 954 -7.67 -24.84 -3.07
CA ASP A 954 -8.18 -25.99 -2.33
C ASP A 954 -9.72 -25.95 -2.32
N GLN A 955 -10.31 -24.78 -2.12
CA GLN A 955 -11.75 -24.52 -2.17
C GLN A 955 -12.35 -24.89 -3.54
N ARG A 956 -11.73 -24.45 -4.66
CA ARG A 956 -12.23 -24.75 -6.01
C ARG A 956 -12.24 -26.25 -6.36
N ASN A 957 -11.42 -27.06 -5.68
CA ASN A 957 -11.37 -28.51 -5.89
C ASN A 957 -12.23 -29.30 -4.89
N ARG A 958 -13.03 -28.64 -4.04
CA ARG A 958 -14.03 -29.31 -3.20
C ARG A 958 -15.29 -29.58 -3.98
N VAL A 959 -15.82 -30.79 -3.84
CA VAL A 959 -17.02 -31.22 -4.57
C VAL A 959 -18.24 -30.36 -4.22
N GLU A 960 -18.36 -29.94 -2.96
CA GLU A 960 -19.46 -29.10 -2.46
C GLU A 960 -19.49 -27.70 -3.10
N ILE A 961 -18.32 -27.19 -3.48
CA ILE A 961 -18.14 -25.85 -4.07
C ILE A 961 -18.18 -25.91 -5.60
N LEU A 962 -17.50 -26.90 -6.21
CA LEU A 962 -17.48 -27.04 -7.66
C LEU A 962 -18.87 -27.40 -8.21
N HIS A 963 -19.66 -28.18 -7.46
CA HIS A 963 -20.97 -28.64 -7.91
C HIS A 963 -21.95 -27.52 -8.27
N PRO A 964 -22.26 -26.53 -7.38
CA PRO A 964 -23.15 -25.43 -7.73
C PRO A 964 -22.61 -24.55 -8.88
N TYR A 965 -21.29 -24.35 -8.96
CA TYR A 965 -20.67 -23.58 -10.04
C TYR A 965 -20.75 -24.31 -11.40
N CYS A 966 -20.44 -25.60 -11.44
CA CYS A 966 -20.58 -26.42 -12.65
C CYS A 966 -22.04 -26.52 -13.11
N LYS A 967 -23.02 -26.61 -12.20
CA LYS A 967 -24.44 -26.54 -12.58
C LYS A 967 -24.80 -25.19 -13.20
N ALA A 968 -24.26 -24.08 -12.68
CA ALA A 968 -24.46 -22.76 -13.26
C ALA A 968 -23.87 -22.66 -14.68
N LEU A 969 -22.66 -23.18 -14.88
CA LEU A 969 -21.99 -23.26 -16.19
C LEU A 969 -22.80 -24.09 -17.20
N ILE A 970 -23.28 -25.27 -16.80
CA ILE A 970 -24.10 -26.12 -17.66
C ILE A 970 -25.42 -25.42 -18.02
N ALA A 971 -26.09 -24.79 -17.04
CA ALA A 971 -27.36 -24.10 -17.25
C ALA A 971 -27.27 -22.92 -18.23
N ARG A 972 -26.10 -22.26 -18.33
CA ARG A 972 -25.86 -21.12 -19.23
C ARG A 972 -25.15 -21.47 -20.54
N GLY A 973 -24.90 -22.76 -20.81
CA GLY A 973 -24.31 -23.24 -22.07
C GLY A 973 -22.80 -23.43 -22.09
N ASP A 974 -22.10 -23.19 -20.97
CA ASP A 974 -20.63 -23.32 -20.83
C ASP A 974 -20.21 -24.73 -20.41
N ALA A 975 -20.85 -25.76 -20.97
CA ALA A 975 -20.64 -27.15 -20.58
C ALA A 975 -19.17 -27.61 -20.71
N LEU A 976 -18.39 -27.02 -21.63
CA LEU A 976 -16.96 -27.35 -21.80
C LEU A 976 -16.09 -26.89 -20.62
N ILE A 977 -16.38 -25.72 -20.05
CA ILE A 977 -15.67 -25.22 -18.86
C ILE A 977 -16.01 -26.11 -17.67
N ALA A 978 -17.29 -26.49 -17.52
CA ALA A 978 -17.73 -27.44 -16.50
C ALA A 978 -17.04 -28.80 -16.67
N GLN A 979 -16.93 -29.30 -17.90
CA GLN A 979 -16.22 -30.55 -18.22
C GLN A 979 -14.75 -30.48 -17.80
N ARG A 980 -14.04 -29.37 -18.04
CA ARG A 980 -12.64 -29.21 -17.63
C ARG A 980 -12.47 -29.24 -16.13
N ILE A 981 -13.33 -28.53 -15.38
CA ILE A 981 -13.31 -28.53 -13.91
C ILE A 981 -13.58 -29.94 -13.36
N ILE A 982 -14.60 -30.63 -13.88
CA ILE A 982 -14.94 -32.00 -13.48
C ILE A 982 -13.84 -33.00 -13.86
N THR A 983 -13.23 -32.86 -15.04
CA THR A 983 -12.12 -33.71 -15.49
C THR A 983 -10.91 -33.55 -14.58
N ARG A 984 -10.53 -32.31 -14.26
CA ARG A 984 -9.46 -32.02 -13.29
C ARG A 984 -9.74 -32.63 -11.92
N TYR A 985 -10.98 -32.51 -11.43
CA TYR A 985 -11.38 -33.14 -10.17
C TYR A 985 -11.24 -34.67 -10.23
N ARG A 986 -11.61 -35.30 -11.35
CA ARG A 986 -11.47 -36.75 -11.57
C ARG A 986 -10.01 -37.20 -11.69
N GLU A 987 -9.15 -36.41 -12.33
CA GLU A 987 -7.70 -36.69 -12.39
C GLU A 987 -7.08 -36.76 -10.99
N LEU A 988 -7.55 -35.89 -10.08
CA LEU A 988 -7.13 -35.90 -8.67
C LEU A 988 -7.81 -37.00 -7.85
N ASN A 989 -9.00 -37.46 -8.26
CA ASN A 989 -9.85 -38.40 -7.51
C ASN A 989 -10.32 -39.58 -8.37
N LEU A 990 -9.37 -40.37 -8.87
CA LEU A 990 -9.64 -41.49 -9.80
C LEU A 990 -10.62 -42.55 -9.24
N GLN A 991 -10.72 -42.69 -7.91
CA GLN A 991 -11.57 -43.68 -7.22
C GLN A 991 -12.76 -43.04 -6.49
N THR A 992 -13.38 -41.99 -7.05
CA THR A 992 -14.51 -41.33 -6.38
C THR A 992 -15.70 -42.29 -6.22
N SER A 993 -16.21 -42.46 -5.00
CA SER A 993 -17.42 -43.21 -4.66
C SER A 993 -18.67 -42.65 -5.38
N GLU A 994 -19.62 -43.53 -5.74
CA GLU A 994 -20.91 -43.19 -6.38
C GLU A 994 -21.80 -42.22 -5.55
N ASN A 995 -21.50 -41.99 -4.27
CA ASN A 995 -22.38 -41.31 -3.32
C ASN A 995 -22.26 -39.76 -3.26
N LEU A 996 -21.41 -39.11 -4.05
CA LEU A 996 -21.15 -37.66 -3.95
C LEU A 996 -21.98 -36.77 -4.91
N GLY A 997 -23.02 -37.30 -5.55
CA GLY A 997 -23.86 -36.53 -6.50
C GLY A 997 -23.16 -36.13 -7.81
N LEU A 998 -21.87 -36.44 -7.95
CA LEU A 998 -21.08 -36.18 -9.15
C LEU A 998 -21.69 -36.89 -10.37
N THR A 999 -22.25 -38.09 -10.19
CA THR A 999 -22.90 -38.88 -11.24
C THR A 999 -24.06 -38.12 -11.90
N GLU A 1000 -24.89 -37.43 -11.11
CA GLU A 1000 -25.97 -36.58 -11.63
C GLU A 1000 -25.43 -35.39 -12.43
N LEU A 1001 -24.38 -34.74 -11.93
CA LEU A 1001 -23.71 -33.62 -12.61
C LEU A 1001 -23.06 -34.07 -13.92
N ILE A 1002 -22.48 -35.27 -13.95
CA ILE A 1002 -21.89 -35.90 -15.13
C ILE A 1002 -22.98 -36.30 -16.14
N ASP A 1003 -24.12 -36.79 -15.68
CA ASP A 1003 -25.27 -37.12 -16.54
C ASP A 1003 -25.94 -35.86 -17.10
N GLU A 1004 -26.03 -34.78 -16.32
CA GLU A 1004 -26.46 -33.45 -16.78
C GLU A 1004 -25.49 -32.89 -17.82
N LEU A 1005 -24.18 -33.00 -17.57
CA LEU A 1005 -23.12 -32.61 -18.50
C LEU A 1005 -23.18 -33.42 -19.81
N GLY A 1006 -23.37 -34.74 -19.72
CA GLY A 1006 -23.49 -35.63 -20.87
C GLY A 1006 -24.74 -35.35 -21.72
N ARG A 1007 -25.82 -34.86 -21.11
CA ARG A 1007 -27.01 -34.37 -21.82
C ARG A 1007 -26.81 -33.00 -22.47
N ALA A 1008 -25.97 -32.14 -21.88
CA ALA A 1008 -25.67 -30.81 -22.38
C ALA A 1008 -24.58 -30.79 -23.48
N LEU A 1009 -23.72 -31.81 -23.53
CA LEU A 1009 -22.68 -31.96 -24.55
C LEU A 1009 -23.24 -32.70 -25.80
N PRO A 1010 -22.96 -32.22 -27.04
CA PRO A 1010 -23.33 -32.96 -28.26
C PRO A 1010 -22.64 -34.32 -28.34
N ASN A 1011 -23.32 -35.33 -28.89
CA ASN A 1011 -22.92 -36.75 -28.89
C ASN A 1011 -21.60 -37.12 -29.60
N GLU A 1012 -20.88 -36.19 -30.22
CA GLU A 1012 -19.51 -36.40 -30.69
C GLU A 1012 -18.72 -35.10 -30.54
N LEU A 1013 -17.87 -35.02 -29.51
CA LEU A 1013 -16.88 -33.94 -29.38
C LEU A 1013 -15.85 -34.10 -30.51
N SER A 1014 -15.73 -33.10 -31.38
CA SER A 1014 -14.74 -33.14 -32.44
C SER A 1014 -13.34 -32.94 -31.87
N MET A 1015 -12.35 -33.62 -32.45
CA MET A 1015 -10.97 -33.60 -31.97
C MET A 1015 -10.36 -32.19 -31.91
N SER A 1016 -10.89 -31.23 -32.66
CA SER A 1016 -10.48 -29.83 -32.61
C SER A 1016 -10.87 -29.12 -31.31
N GLN A 1017 -12.01 -29.47 -30.69
CA GLN A 1017 -12.47 -28.84 -29.45
C GLN A 1017 -11.62 -29.29 -28.25
N LEU A 1018 -11.30 -30.58 -28.16
CA LEU A 1018 -10.37 -31.13 -27.15
C LEU A 1018 -8.95 -30.55 -27.27
N ILE A 1019 -8.49 -30.27 -28.50
CA ILE A 1019 -7.19 -29.61 -28.75
C ILE A 1019 -7.23 -28.12 -28.36
N GLN A 1020 -8.37 -27.46 -28.47
CA GLN A 1020 -8.54 -26.07 -28.05
C GLN A 1020 -8.47 -25.96 -26.52
N THR A 1021 -9.10 -26.89 -25.80
CA THR A 1021 -9.10 -26.98 -24.33
C THR A 1021 -7.71 -27.33 -23.76
N LEU A 1022 -6.95 -28.21 -24.40
CA LEU A 1022 -5.54 -28.51 -24.03
C LEU A 1022 -4.60 -27.30 -24.20
N ASN A 1023 -4.93 -26.40 -25.12
CA ASN A 1023 -4.13 -25.22 -25.43
C ASN A 1023 -4.39 -24.01 -24.52
N GLU A 1024 -5.53 -23.98 -23.81
CA GLU A 1024 -5.90 -22.90 -22.89
C GLU A 1024 -5.18 -22.97 -21.52
N ASP A 1025 -4.76 -24.16 -21.07
CA ASP A 1025 -3.97 -24.34 -19.83
C ASP A 1025 -2.46 -24.15 -20.03
N SER A 1026 -2.00 -24.12 -21.28
CA SER A 1026 -0.61 -23.83 -21.59
C SER A 1026 -0.41 -22.32 -21.55
N GLN A 1027 0.13 -21.76 -20.47
CA GLN A 1027 0.66 -20.39 -20.53
C GLN A 1027 1.71 -20.33 -21.64
N ARG A 1028 1.29 -19.89 -22.83
CA ARG A 1028 2.18 -19.70 -23.96
C ARG A 1028 3.16 -18.61 -23.56
N THR A 1029 4.45 -18.91 -23.59
CA THR A 1029 5.48 -17.91 -23.28
C THR A 1029 5.33 -16.71 -24.21
N THR A 1030 5.78 -15.52 -23.81
CA THR A 1030 5.74 -14.32 -24.67
C THR A 1030 6.40 -14.58 -26.03
N ILE A 1031 7.41 -15.45 -26.09
CA ILE A 1031 8.04 -15.90 -27.34
C ILE A 1031 7.09 -16.75 -28.18
N GLN A 1032 6.34 -17.67 -27.57
CA GLN A 1032 5.33 -18.47 -28.26
C GLN A 1032 4.16 -17.60 -28.72
N LEU A 1033 3.69 -16.66 -27.88
CA LEU A 1033 2.65 -15.70 -28.25
C LEU A 1033 3.11 -14.78 -29.38
N ALA A 1034 4.33 -14.23 -29.31
CA ALA A 1034 4.91 -13.44 -30.39
C ALA A 1034 5.07 -14.25 -31.68
N LYS A 1035 5.49 -15.53 -31.58
CA LYS A 1035 5.57 -16.43 -32.73
C LYS A 1035 4.19 -16.73 -33.33
N HIS A 1036 3.19 -17.01 -32.51
CA HIS A 1036 1.82 -17.27 -32.96
C HIS A 1036 1.17 -16.02 -33.53
N TYR A 1037 1.36 -14.87 -32.90
CA TYR A 1037 0.89 -13.58 -33.39
C TYR A 1037 1.52 -13.25 -34.75
N ALA A 1038 2.84 -13.40 -34.88
CA ALA A 1038 3.53 -13.24 -36.16
C ALA A 1038 3.02 -14.23 -37.22
N GLN A 1039 2.69 -15.46 -36.83
CA GLN A 1039 2.06 -16.44 -37.72
C GLN A 1039 0.67 -16.00 -38.16
N ILE A 1040 -0.18 -15.52 -37.25
CA ILE A 1040 -1.55 -15.05 -37.53
C ILE A 1040 -1.53 -13.85 -38.49
N VAL A 1041 -0.72 -12.83 -38.19
CA VAL A 1041 -0.57 -11.62 -39.03
C VAL A 1041 0.01 -11.94 -40.42
N SER A 1042 0.74 -13.04 -40.58
CA SER A 1042 1.27 -13.48 -41.87
C SER A 1042 0.29 -14.28 -42.75
N LYS A 1043 -0.90 -14.64 -42.23
CA LYS A 1043 -1.92 -15.38 -42.99
C LYS A 1043 -2.66 -14.45 -43.97
N GLY A 1044 -3.36 -15.05 -44.93
CA GLY A 1044 -4.25 -14.29 -45.83
C GLY A 1044 -5.42 -13.67 -45.06
N PHE A 1045 -6.00 -12.60 -45.61
CA PHE A 1045 -6.99 -11.78 -44.90
C PHE A 1045 -8.20 -12.59 -44.37
N GLU A 1046 -8.73 -13.52 -45.17
CA GLU A 1046 -9.85 -14.38 -44.74
C GLU A 1046 -9.53 -15.23 -43.51
N THR A 1047 -8.34 -15.82 -43.47
CA THR A 1047 -7.88 -16.63 -42.33
C THR A 1047 -7.53 -15.77 -41.12
N TYR A 1048 -7.08 -14.53 -41.35
CA TYR A 1048 -6.85 -13.58 -40.27
C TYR A 1048 -8.18 -13.26 -39.58
N VAL A 1049 -9.20 -12.86 -40.36
CA VAL A 1049 -10.53 -12.52 -39.82
C VAL A 1049 -11.17 -13.73 -39.13
N SER A 1050 -11.01 -14.95 -39.63
CA SER A 1050 -11.56 -16.14 -38.95
C SER A 1050 -10.93 -16.40 -37.58
N ILE A 1051 -9.71 -15.91 -37.32
CA ILE A 1051 -9.00 -16.06 -36.05
C ILE A 1051 -9.33 -14.92 -35.08
N VAL A 1052 -9.38 -13.66 -35.56
CA VAL A 1052 -9.53 -12.48 -34.68
C VAL A 1052 -10.93 -11.87 -34.66
N GLY A 1053 -11.74 -12.11 -35.69
CA GLY A 1053 -13.00 -11.40 -35.94
C GLY A 1053 -14.18 -11.90 -35.13
N GLN A 1054 -13.99 -12.76 -34.12
CA GLN A 1054 -15.05 -13.28 -33.25
C GLN A 1054 -16.29 -13.83 -34.00
N GLY A 1055 -16.08 -14.48 -35.15
CA GLY A 1055 -17.17 -15.04 -35.98
C GLY A 1055 -17.70 -14.12 -37.09
N GLN A 1056 -17.15 -12.91 -37.25
CA GLN A 1056 -17.48 -12.01 -38.36
C GLN A 1056 -17.00 -12.54 -39.72
N LEU A 1057 -17.76 -12.24 -40.77
CA LEU A 1057 -17.33 -12.47 -42.16
C LEU A 1057 -16.31 -11.38 -42.59
N PRO A 1058 -15.40 -11.68 -43.54
CA PRO A 1058 -14.38 -10.71 -43.99
C PRO A 1058 -14.93 -9.35 -44.43
N HIS A 1059 -16.10 -9.33 -45.09
CA HIS A 1059 -16.74 -8.09 -45.51
C HIS A 1059 -17.36 -7.30 -44.33
N GLU A 1060 -17.74 -7.95 -43.24
CA GLU A 1060 -18.25 -7.29 -42.02
C GLU A 1060 -17.11 -6.68 -41.23
N PHE A 1061 -15.99 -7.40 -41.13
CA PHE A 1061 -14.77 -6.89 -40.49
C PHE A 1061 -14.23 -5.64 -41.20
N LEU A 1062 -14.17 -5.67 -42.54
CA LEU A 1062 -13.79 -4.48 -43.32
C LEU A 1062 -14.82 -3.35 -43.19
N ARG A 1063 -16.12 -3.67 -43.17
CA ARG A 1063 -17.19 -2.68 -42.97
C ARG A 1063 -17.00 -1.92 -41.66
N ASP A 1064 -16.70 -2.61 -40.57
CA ASP A 1064 -16.53 -1.98 -39.25
C ASP A 1064 -15.29 -1.07 -39.24
N ALA A 1065 -14.19 -1.51 -39.87
CA ALA A 1065 -12.99 -0.68 -40.03
C ALA A 1065 -13.28 0.59 -40.87
N VAL A 1066 -13.99 0.46 -41.99
CA VAL A 1066 -14.39 1.58 -42.85
C VAL A 1066 -15.35 2.52 -42.13
N LEU A 1067 -16.31 1.99 -41.37
CA LEU A 1067 -17.27 2.77 -40.60
C LEU A 1067 -16.60 3.61 -39.51
N ASP A 1068 -15.60 3.05 -38.82
CA ASP A 1068 -14.86 3.78 -37.82
C ASP A 1068 -13.98 4.89 -38.40
N VAL A 1069 -13.37 4.66 -39.58
CA VAL A 1069 -12.68 5.72 -40.31
C VAL A 1069 -13.67 6.82 -40.71
N ALA A 1070 -14.86 6.46 -41.18
CA ALA A 1070 -15.90 7.41 -41.54
C ALA A 1070 -16.37 8.27 -40.35
N ARG A 1071 -16.49 7.68 -39.15
CA ARG A 1071 -16.78 8.42 -37.91
C ARG A 1071 -15.69 9.42 -37.57
N GLU A 1072 -14.43 9.03 -37.72
CA GLU A 1072 -13.28 9.92 -37.48
C GLU A 1072 -13.25 11.09 -38.49
N LEU A 1073 -13.58 10.84 -39.75
CA LEU A 1073 -13.72 11.90 -40.76
C LEU A 1073 -14.83 12.89 -40.39
N LEU A 1074 -15.98 12.41 -39.90
CA LEU A 1074 -17.07 13.27 -39.44
C LEU A 1074 -16.69 14.11 -38.22
N LEU A 1075 -15.95 13.55 -37.26
CA LEU A 1075 -15.39 14.32 -36.13
C LEU A 1075 -14.49 15.46 -36.61
N ARG A 1076 -13.76 15.24 -37.71
CA ARG A 1076 -12.82 16.21 -38.30
C ARG A 1076 -13.44 17.07 -39.41
N LYS A 1077 -14.76 16.98 -39.66
CA LYS A 1077 -15.39 17.61 -40.82
C LYS A 1077 -15.14 19.12 -40.94
N LYS A 1078 -15.06 19.85 -39.81
CA LYS A 1078 -14.71 21.29 -39.79
C LYS A 1078 -13.31 21.57 -40.34
N ASN A 1079 -12.35 20.67 -40.13
CA ASN A 1079 -10.98 20.80 -40.62
C ASN A 1079 -10.85 20.41 -42.09
N LEU A 1080 -11.78 19.58 -42.59
CA LEU A 1080 -11.80 19.08 -43.96
C LEU A 1080 -12.58 20.00 -44.92
N GLN A 1081 -13.36 20.96 -44.38
CA GLN A 1081 -13.98 22.05 -45.14
C GLN A 1081 -12.96 23.16 -45.42
N ILE A 1082 -12.40 23.22 -46.63
CA ILE A 1082 -11.53 24.33 -47.03
C ILE A 1082 -12.39 25.53 -47.43
N HIS A 1083 -12.28 26.64 -46.69
CA HIS A 1083 -12.87 27.92 -47.04
C HIS A 1083 -12.12 28.54 -48.23
N SER A 1084 -12.77 28.65 -49.40
CA SER A 1084 -12.24 29.51 -50.46
C SER A 1084 -12.64 30.96 -50.16
N GLU A 1085 -11.65 31.82 -49.92
CA GLU A 1085 -11.87 33.27 -49.94
C GLU A 1085 -12.18 33.71 -51.37
N SER A 1086 -13.47 33.78 -51.72
CA SER A 1086 -13.89 34.56 -52.88
C SER A 1086 -14.36 35.93 -52.39
N SER A 1087 -13.60 36.95 -52.75
CA SER A 1087 -13.98 38.35 -52.68
C SER A 1087 -15.40 38.55 -53.21
N VAL A 1088 -16.24 39.25 -52.42
CA VAL A 1088 -17.69 39.49 -52.58
C VAL A 1088 -18.57 38.49 -51.81
N GLU A 1089 -18.90 38.88 -50.57
CA GLU A 1089 -20.08 38.51 -49.75
C GLU A 1089 -20.74 37.12 -49.99
N LYS A 1090 -20.04 36.05 -49.58
CA LYS A 1090 -20.55 34.84 -48.88
C LYS A 1090 -19.42 33.82 -48.81
N THR A 1091 -18.94 33.48 -47.62
CA THR A 1091 -18.05 32.33 -47.42
C THR A 1091 -18.78 31.06 -47.86
N ASN A 1092 -18.35 30.45 -48.97
CA ASN A 1092 -18.94 29.21 -49.45
C ASN A 1092 -18.35 28.07 -48.61
N THR A 1093 -19.12 27.55 -47.65
CA THR A 1093 -18.71 26.47 -46.73
C THR A 1093 -18.76 25.07 -47.36
N ARG A 1094 -18.82 24.98 -48.69
CA ARG A 1094 -19.01 23.72 -49.42
C ARG A 1094 -17.73 22.89 -49.51
N ILE A 1095 -17.90 21.57 -49.56
CA ILE A 1095 -16.81 20.61 -49.80
C ILE A 1095 -16.25 20.78 -51.22
N THR A 1096 -15.06 21.36 -51.36
CA THR A 1096 -14.45 21.66 -52.67
C THR A 1096 -13.38 20.66 -53.12
N LYS A 1097 -12.70 19.96 -52.20
CA LYS A 1097 -11.60 19.02 -52.50
C LYS A 1097 -11.92 17.60 -52.00
N GLU A 1098 -12.41 16.76 -52.90
CA GLU A 1098 -12.71 15.35 -52.65
C GLU A 1098 -11.44 14.52 -52.39
N ASP A 1099 -10.42 14.73 -53.21
CA ASP A 1099 -9.11 14.05 -53.13
C ASP A 1099 -8.48 14.18 -51.73
N LEU A 1100 -8.60 15.35 -51.10
CA LEU A 1100 -8.09 15.56 -49.74
C LEU A 1100 -8.82 14.67 -48.72
N ILE A 1101 -10.13 14.50 -48.86
CA ILE A 1101 -10.90 13.65 -47.94
C ILE A 1101 -10.54 12.17 -48.17
N ASN A 1102 -10.32 11.78 -49.43
CA ASN A 1102 -9.81 10.45 -49.78
C ASN A 1102 -8.40 10.21 -49.19
N ASP A 1103 -7.46 11.15 -49.29
CA ASP A 1103 -6.12 11.07 -48.68
C ASP A 1103 -6.19 10.86 -47.14
N TRP A 1104 -7.10 11.58 -46.49
CA TRP A 1104 -7.37 11.43 -45.07
C TRP A 1104 -7.99 10.07 -44.73
N PHE A 1105 -8.91 9.59 -45.57
CA PHE A 1105 -9.49 8.26 -45.45
C PHE A 1105 -8.39 7.18 -45.55
N THR A 1106 -7.55 7.24 -46.60
CA THR A 1106 -6.41 6.33 -46.82
C THR A 1106 -5.49 6.30 -45.60
N SER A 1107 -5.06 7.47 -45.11
CA SER A 1107 -4.14 7.58 -43.99
C SER A 1107 -4.70 6.98 -42.69
N LEU A 1108 -5.99 7.23 -42.41
CA LEU A 1108 -6.67 6.73 -41.22
C LEU A 1108 -6.92 5.23 -41.30
N PHE A 1109 -7.32 4.74 -42.48
CA PHE A 1109 -7.53 3.32 -42.74
C PHE A 1109 -6.22 2.53 -42.63
N ASP A 1110 -5.14 3.00 -43.27
CA ASP A 1110 -3.82 2.37 -43.22
C ASP A 1110 -3.26 2.33 -41.81
N LYS A 1111 -3.39 3.41 -41.04
CA LYS A 1111 -2.96 3.43 -39.64
C LYS A 1111 -3.71 2.40 -38.80
N ARG A 1112 -5.03 2.29 -38.99
CA ARG A 1112 -5.89 1.37 -38.24
C ARG A 1112 -5.61 -0.10 -38.59
N MET A 1113 -5.29 -0.36 -39.85
CA MET A 1113 -5.06 -1.71 -40.38
C MET A 1113 -3.57 -2.08 -40.49
N ALA A 1114 -2.67 -1.23 -40.00
CA ALA A 1114 -1.21 -1.36 -40.11
C ALA A 1114 -0.68 -2.66 -39.51
N GLU A 1115 -1.20 -3.06 -38.34
CA GLU A 1115 -0.75 -4.26 -37.63
C GLU A 1115 -0.97 -5.54 -38.44
N VAL A 1116 -1.99 -5.54 -39.30
CA VAL A 1116 -2.42 -6.69 -40.11
C VAL A 1116 -1.98 -6.56 -41.57
N ARG A 1117 -1.25 -5.48 -41.88
CA ARG A 1117 -0.71 -5.16 -43.21
C ARG A 1117 -1.79 -5.13 -44.30
N VAL A 1118 -3.03 -4.81 -43.92
CA VAL A 1118 -4.10 -4.48 -44.86
C VAL A 1118 -4.06 -2.97 -45.06
N GLY A 1119 -4.13 -2.52 -46.30
CA GLY A 1119 -4.05 -1.10 -46.59
C GLY A 1119 -4.81 -0.71 -47.83
N LEU A 1120 -5.19 0.56 -47.90
CA LEU A 1120 -5.79 1.19 -49.05
C LEU A 1120 -4.67 1.69 -49.96
N ARG A 1121 -4.59 1.15 -51.17
CA ARG A 1121 -3.56 1.50 -52.14
C ARG A 1121 -4.11 2.53 -53.11
N ASP A 1122 -3.51 3.71 -53.12
CA ASP A 1122 -3.86 4.79 -54.03
C ASP A 1122 -3.45 4.49 -55.48
N GLN A 1123 -4.33 4.90 -56.39
CA GLN A 1123 -4.16 5.14 -57.83
C GLN A 1123 -3.26 4.15 -58.60
N LYS A 1124 -3.89 3.12 -59.16
CA LYS A 1124 -3.42 2.48 -60.39
C LYS A 1124 -4.45 2.67 -61.48
N ARG A 1125 -4.06 3.30 -62.59
CA ARG A 1125 -4.85 3.40 -63.84
C ARG A 1125 -5.26 2.00 -64.28
N GLY A 1126 -6.53 1.65 -64.11
CA GLY A 1126 -7.03 0.30 -64.32
C GLY A 1126 -8.52 0.31 -64.60
N GLY A 1127 -8.89 0.44 -65.88
CA GLY A 1127 -10.27 0.48 -66.36
C GLY A 1127 -10.44 1.44 -67.53
N GLN A 1128 -11.62 1.48 -68.15
CA GLN A 1128 -11.99 2.50 -69.15
C GLN A 1128 -12.77 3.63 -68.46
N SER A 1129 -12.45 4.89 -68.75
CA SER A 1129 -13.26 6.04 -68.27
C SER A 1129 -14.65 6.02 -68.89
N ALA A 1130 -15.61 6.69 -68.26
CA ALA A 1130 -16.99 6.79 -68.74
C ALA A 1130 -17.12 7.40 -70.16
N SER A 1131 -16.13 8.19 -70.62
CA SER A 1131 -16.06 8.72 -71.99
C SER A 1131 -15.32 7.82 -72.99
N GLY A 1132 -14.57 6.81 -72.51
CA GLY A 1132 -13.74 5.93 -73.35
C GLY A 1132 -12.41 6.54 -73.83
N ASP A 1133 -12.16 7.84 -73.58
CA ASP A 1133 -11.01 8.57 -74.12
C ASP A 1133 -9.72 8.49 -73.26
N SER A 1134 -9.82 7.98 -72.03
CA SER A 1134 -8.69 7.80 -71.11
C SER A 1134 -8.89 6.59 -70.17
N PRO A 1135 -7.82 6.02 -69.57
CA PRO A 1135 -7.97 4.99 -68.54
C PRO A 1135 -8.76 5.54 -67.34
N GLY A 1136 -9.78 4.82 -66.89
CA GLY A 1136 -10.58 5.19 -65.71
C GLY A 1136 -9.77 5.09 -64.41
N GLU A 1137 -10.07 5.97 -63.47
CA GLU A 1137 -9.40 6.10 -62.18
C GLU A 1137 -10.35 5.68 -61.07
N ILE A 1138 -9.95 4.67 -60.32
CA ILE A 1138 -10.65 4.18 -59.12
C ILE A 1138 -10.07 4.87 -57.89
N ASP A 1139 -10.92 5.24 -56.93
CA ASP A 1139 -10.46 5.97 -55.74
C ASP A 1139 -9.56 5.13 -54.83
N GLY A 1140 -9.79 3.81 -54.73
CA GLY A 1140 -8.85 2.93 -54.05
C GLY A 1140 -9.15 1.42 -54.13
N TYR A 1141 -8.10 0.61 -53.97
CA TYR A 1141 -8.23 -0.82 -53.69
C TYR A 1141 -7.75 -1.12 -52.27
N ILE A 1142 -8.55 -1.86 -51.51
CA ILE A 1142 -8.09 -2.43 -50.24
C ILE A 1142 -7.34 -3.71 -50.57
N THR A 1143 -6.12 -3.82 -50.07
CA THR A 1143 -5.23 -4.95 -50.33
C THR A 1143 -4.78 -5.62 -49.04
N ASP A 1144 -4.59 -6.93 -49.08
CA ASP A 1144 -4.04 -7.70 -47.96
C ASP A 1144 -2.50 -7.59 -47.87
N ALA A 1145 -1.93 -8.25 -46.86
CA ALA A 1145 -0.48 -8.31 -46.62
C ALA A 1145 0.34 -8.87 -47.81
N LYS A 1146 -0.29 -9.63 -48.71
CA LYS A 1146 0.31 -10.23 -49.90
C LYS A 1146 0.03 -9.41 -51.16
N ASN A 1147 -0.58 -8.22 -51.00
CA ASN A 1147 -0.97 -7.31 -52.06
C ASN A 1147 -2.05 -7.90 -52.99
N ASN A 1148 -2.86 -8.84 -52.50
CA ASN A 1148 -4.09 -9.28 -53.16
C ASN A 1148 -5.19 -8.25 -52.92
N ARG A 1149 -6.01 -7.98 -53.94
CA ARG A 1149 -7.17 -7.09 -53.81
C ARG A 1149 -8.29 -7.83 -53.08
N VAL A 1150 -8.84 -7.20 -52.05
CA VAL A 1150 -9.91 -7.80 -51.22
C VAL A 1150 -11.19 -6.99 -51.22
N ALA A 1151 -11.12 -5.69 -51.52
CA ALA A 1151 -12.29 -4.84 -51.65
C ALA A 1151 -12.00 -3.61 -52.54
N ILE A 1152 -13.07 -2.98 -53.00
CA ILE A 1152 -13.04 -1.75 -53.79
C ILE A 1152 -13.54 -0.59 -52.94
N PHE A 1153 -12.91 0.57 -53.10
CA PHE A 1153 -13.33 1.83 -52.52
C PHE A 1153 -13.59 2.84 -53.64
N GLU A 1154 -14.81 3.37 -53.70
CA GLU A 1154 -15.23 4.44 -54.61
C GLU A 1154 -15.88 5.53 -53.76
N ALA A 1155 -15.50 6.78 -53.97
CA ALA A 1155 -15.99 7.91 -53.22
C ALA A 1155 -16.37 9.08 -54.15
N PHE A 1156 -17.37 9.86 -53.75
CA PHE A 1156 -17.78 11.05 -54.51
C PHE A 1156 -18.56 12.05 -53.66
N ARG A 1157 -18.67 13.28 -54.13
CA ARG A 1157 -19.48 14.33 -53.47
C ARG A 1157 -20.94 14.33 -53.91
N LEU A 1158 -21.84 14.56 -52.95
CA LEU A 1158 -23.27 14.78 -53.20
C LEU A 1158 -23.77 16.07 -52.54
N PHE A 1159 -24.23 17.01 -53.36
CA PHE A 1159 -24.90 18.24 -52.90
C PHE A 1159 -26.44 18.15 -52.97
N SER A 1160 -26.96 17.13 -53.63
CA SER A 1160 -28.39 16.81 -53.73
C SER A 1160 -28.55 15.34 -54.16
N LYS A 1161 -29.79 14.85 -54.30
CA LYS A 1161 -30.06 13.55 -54.94
C LYS A 1161 -29.85 13.67 -56.46
N ASP A 1162 -28.60 13.79 -56.87
CA ASP A 1162 -28.21 13.82 -58.28
C ASP A 1162 -28.10 12.39 -58.82
N ALA A 1163 -29.17 11.90 -59.43
CA ALA A 1163 -29.24 10.55 -59.98
C ALA A 1163 -28.21 10.30 -61.10
N THR A 1164 -27.77 11.36 -61.79
CA THR A 1164 -26.75 11.25 -62.85
C THR A 1164 -25.40 10.94 -62.24
N VAL A 1165 -24.96 11.73 -61.24
CA VAL A 1165 -23.68 11.51 -60.53
C VAL A 1165 -23.65 10.13 -59.88
N ILE A 1166 -24.72 9.76 -59.17
CA ILE A 1166 -24.79 8.45 -58.50
C ILE A 1166 -24.71 7.31 -59.54
N SER A 1167 -25.37 7.44 -60.70
CA SER A 1167 -25.30 6.43 -61.77
C SER A 1167 -23.91 6.32 -62.35
N GLU A 1168 -23.26 7.44 -62.64
CA GLU A 1168 -21.91 7.47 -63.22
C GLU A 1168 -20.89 6.74 -62.34
N HIS A 1169 -20.93 6.90 -61.03
CA HIS A 1169 -20.01 6.20 -60.12
C HIS A 1169 -20.33 4.70 -59.97
N LEU A 1170 -21.61 4.33 -59.87
CA LEU A 1170 -22.00 2.92 -59.75
C LEU A 1170 -21.71 2.11 -61.03
N ASP A 1171 -21.91 2.72 -62.20
CA ASP A 1171 -21.66 2.08 -63.49
C ASP A 1171 -20.15 1.92 -63.79
N LYS A 1172 -19.28 2.75 -63.17
CA LYS A 1172 -17.81 2.64 -63.30
C LYS A 1172 -17.23 1.40 -62.63
N ILE A 1173 -17.84 0.91 -61.54
CA ILE A 1173 -17.36 -0.27 -60.80
C ILE A 1173 -17.16 -1.47 -61.73
N ALA A 1174 -18.05 -1.60 -62.72
CA ALA A 1174 -17.96 -2.61 -63.77
C ALA A 1174 -16.63 -2.57 -64.54
N GLY A 1175 -16.17 -1.37 -64.88
CA GLY A 1175 -14.92 -1.15 -65.62
C GLY A 1175 -13.67 -1.38 -64.80
N TYR A 1176 -13.75 -1.33 -63.47
CA TYR A 1176 -12.62 -1.50 -62.54
C TYR A 1176 -12.44 -2.95 -62.07
N ASP A 1177 -13.55 -3.63 -61.83
CA ASP A 1177 -13.55 -4.92 -61.16
C ASP A 1177 -13.67 -6.11 -62.13
N ASN A 1178 -12.54 -6.63 -62.60
CA ASN A 1178 -12.54 -7.88 -63.39
C ASN A 1178 -12.60 -9.14 -62.51
N GLU A 1179 -12.41 -9.00 -61.20
CA GLU A 1179 -12.23 -10.11 -60.25
C GLU A 1179 -13.52 -10.42 -59.46
N SER A 1180 -14.57 -9.58 -59.59
CA SER A 1180 -15.83 -9.68 -58.83
C SER A 1180 -15.59 -9.55 -57.32
N LEU A 1181 -14.79 -8.56 -56.93
CA LEU A 1181 -14.39 -8.31 -55.54
C LEU A 1181 -15.59 -7.99 -54.65
N SER A 1182 -15.58 -8.51 -53.42
CA SER A 1182 -16.61 -8.28 -52.41
C SER A 1182 -15.93 -8.12 -51.04
N PRO A 1183 -16.16 -7.01 -50.31
CA PRO A 1183 -17.15 -5.96 -50.57
C PRO A 1183 -16.69 -4.84 -51.52
N VAL A 1184 -17.66 -4.06 -52.02
CA VAL A 1184 -17.48 -2.76 -52.67
C VAL A 1184 -18.00 -1.66 -51.74
N PHE A 1185 -17.17 -0.68 -51.41
CA PHE A 1185 -17.55 0.49 -50.60
C PHE A 1185 -17.82 1.68 -51.50
N ILE A 1186 -19.03 2.22 -51.40
CA ILE A 1186 -19.47 3.45 -52.06
C ILE A 1186 -19.63 4.54 -51.00
N VAL A 1187 -18.73 5.51 -50.97
CA VAL A 1187 -18.70 6.57 -49.94
C VAL A 1187 -19.09 7.91 -50.53
N ALA A 1188 -20.27 8.41 -50.17
CA ALA A 1188 -20.76 9.70 -50.60
C ALA A 1188 -20.53 10.78 -49.53
N TYR A 1189 -19.64 11.73 -49.81
CA TYR A 1189 -19.46 12.93 -48.99
C TYR A 1189 -20.57 13.93 -49.29
N CYS A 1190 -21.55 13.99 -48.40
CA CYS A 1190 -22.76 14.79 -48.54
C CYS A 1190 -22.59 16.17 -47.91
N ASP A 1191 -23.14 17.19 -48.55
CA ASP A 1191 -23.26 18.53 -48.00
C ASP A 1191 -24.70 19.03 -48.21
N ILE A 1192 -25.59 18.64 -47.29
CA ILE A 1192 -27.02 18.88 -47.41
C ILE A 1192 -27.68 19.17 -46.05
N ALA A 1193 -28.60 20.12 -46.04
CA ALA A 1193 -29.31 20.53 -44.82
C ALA A 1193 -30.37 19.50 -44.34
N LYS A 1194 -30.98 18.74 -45.26
CA LYS A 1194 -32.01 17.74 -44.94
C LYS A 1194 -31.52 16.32 -45.28
N PHE A 1195 -30.63 15.81 -44.42
CA PHE A 1195 -29.93 14.54 -44.65
C PHE A 1195 -30.87 13.33 -44.76
N ASP A 1196 -31.89 13.22 -43.91
CA ASP A 1196 -32.86 12.12 -43.98
C ASP A 1196 -33.64 12.06 -45.30
N THR A 1197 -33.93 13.22 -45.90
CA THR A 1197 -34.61 13.27 -47.20
C THR A 1197 -33.70 12.74 -48.31
N LEU A 1198 -32.39 13.04 -48.24
CA LEU A 1198 -31.41 12.49 -49.17
C LEU A 1198 -31.29 10.97 -49.02
N ILE A 1199 -31.21 10.46 -47.79
CA ILE A 1199 -31.08 9.02 -47.51
C ILE A 1199 -32.26 8.25 -48.10
N ARG A 1200 -33.51 8.65 -47.80
CA ARG A 1200 -34.71 7.96 -48.32
C ARG A 1200 -34.71 7.97 -49.85
N GLY A 1201 -34.45 9.14 -50.42
CA GLY A 1201 -34.38 9.30 -51.86
C GLY A 1201 -33.25 8.50 -52.51
N TYR A 1202 -32.10 8.37 -51.86
CA TYR A 1202 -30.95 7.59 -52.30
C TYR A 1202 -31.25 6.09 -52.23
N ALA A 1203 -31.73 5.58 -51.10
CA ALA A 1203 -32.13 4.19 -50.92
C ALA A 1203 -33.18 3.74 -51.95
N ASP A 1204 -34.23 4.55 -52.15
CA ASP A 1204 -35.26 4.29 -53.17
C ASP A 1204 -34.68 4.27 -54.59
N PHE A 1205 -33.68 5.12 -54.87
CA PHE A 1205 -33.02 5.15 -56.17
C PHE A 1205 -32.17 3.90 -56.40
N ILE A 1206 -31.37 3.49 -55.42
CA ILE A 1206 -30.51 2.31 -55.47
C ILE A 1206 -31.31 1.03 -55.70
N ILE A 1207 -32.41 0.84 -54.95
CA ILE A 1207 -33.33 -0.30 -55.12
C ILE A 1207 -33.82 -0.41 -56.57
N ASN A 1208 -34.16 0.70 -57.21
CA ASN A 1208 -34.73 0.72 -58.55
C ASN A 1208 -33.68 0.77 -59.67
N ARG A 1209 -32.38 0.89 -59.36
CA ARG A 1209 -31.31 1.08 -60.35
C ARG A 1209 -30.60 -0.22 -60.72
N THR A 1210 -30.52 -0.48 -62.02
CA THR A 1210 -29.64 -1.50 -62.63
C THR A 1210 -28.25 -0.91 -62.86
N TYR A 1211 -27.20 -1.62 -62.45
CA TYR A 1211 -25.81 -1.21 -62.72
C TYR A 1211 -25.28 -1.93 -63.96
N THR A 1212 -24.49 -1.20 -64.74
CA THR A 1212 -23.79 -1.74 -65.91
C THR A 1212 -22.91 -2.91 -65.48
N GLY A 1213 -22.93 -4.04 -66.20
CA GLY A 1213 -22.08 -5.20 -65.88
C GLY A 1213 -22.53 -6.06 -64.69
N PHE A 1214 -23.62 -5.72 -64.00
CA PHE A 1214 -24.24 -6.53 -62.95
C PHE A 1214 -25.58 -7.10 -63.44
N SER A 1215 -25.82 -8.38 -63.16
CA SER A 1215 -27.04 -9.10 -63.58
C SER A 1215 -28.11 -9.08 -62.51
N ASP A 1216 -29.38 -9.05 -62.94
CA ASP A 1216 -30.55 -9.22 -62.07
C ASP A 1216 -30.94 -10.69 -61.94
N ASP A 1217 -31.13 -11.16 -60.71
CA ASP A 1217 -31.87 -12.39 -60.47
C ASP A 1217 -33.36 -12.13 -60.75
N SER A 1218 -33.90 -12.79 -61.78
CA SER A 1218 -35.31 -12.67 -62.13
C SER A 1218 -36.21 -13.21 -61.01
N GLY A 1219 -36.65 -12.33 -60.12
CA GLY A 1219 -37.69 -12.60 -59.11
C GLY A 1219 -37.41 -12.17 -57.67
N VAL A 1220 -36.22 -11.63 -57.34
CA VAL A 1220 -35.92 -11.13 -55.98
C VAL A 1220 -36.07 -9.60 -55.95
N LEU A 1221 -36.91 -9.08 -55.06
CA LEU A 1221 -37.01 -7.65 -54.80
C LEU A 1221 -35.65 -7.14 -54.31
N ARG A 1222 -35.05 -6.19 -55.04
CA ARG A 1222 -33.84 -5.50 -54.58
C ARG A 1222 -34.17 -4.76 -53.29
N THR A 1223 -33.34 -4.98 -52.28
CA THR A 1223 -33.48 -4.36 -50.97
C THR A 1223 -32.13 -3.76 -50.58
N ILE A 1224 -32.18 -2.61 -49.95
CA ILE A 1224 -31.03 -2.02 -49.27
C ILE A 1224 -31.31 -2.08 -47.78
N GLU A 1225 -30.50 -2.85 -47.06
CA GLU A 1225 -30.61 -3.06 -45.63
C GLU A 1225 -29.90 -1.90 -44.90
N PRO A 1226 -30.63 -1.04 -44.16
CA PRO A 1226 -29.99 0.01 -43.37
C PRO A 1226 -29.33 -0.62 -42.14
N LEU A 1227 -28.00 -0.60 -42.10
CA LEU A 1227 -27.21 -1.18 -41.00
C LEU A 1227 -26.87 -0.16 -39.92
N HIS A 1228 -26.72 1.12 -40.28
CA HIS A 1228 -26.46 2.19 -39.32
C HIS A 1228 -27.03 3.51 -39.81
N HIS A 1229 -27.65 4.28 -38.92
CA HIS A 1229 -28.25 5.57 -39.26
C HIS A 1229 -28.16 6.53 -38.06
N THR A 1230 -27.65 7.73 -38.34
CA THR A 1230 -27.54 8.86 -37.43
C THR A 1230 -27.82 10.15 -38.21
N ASP A 1231 -27.91 11.28 -37.52
CA ASP A 1231 -28.16 12.59 -38.13
C ASP A 1231 -27.07 13.03 -39.14
N GLN A 1232 -25.89 12.40 -39.14
CA GLN A 1232 -24.76 12.76 -40.00
C GLN A 1232 -24.12 11.59 -40.74
N LEU A 1233 -24.55 10.36 -40.51
CA LEU A 1233 -24.00 9.16 -41.14
C LEU A 1233 -25.09 8.15 -41.41
N TRP A 1234 -25.07 7.56 -42.60
CA TRP A 1234 -25.91 6.43 -42.95
C TRP A 1234 -25.10 5.36 -43.66
N LEU A 1235 -25.34 4.10 -43.29
CA LEU A 1235 -24.74 2.91 -43.88
C LEU A 1235 -25.87 1.99 -44.33
N GLY A 1236 -25.96 1.77 -45.64
CA GLY A 1236 -26.83 0.77 -46.26
C GLY A 1236 -26.01 -0.35 -46.87
N MET A 1237 -26.58 -1.56 -46.91
CA MET A 1237 -25.97 -2.71 -47.57
C MET A 1237 -26.92 -3.29 -48.61
N GLU A 1238 -26.40 -3.61 -49.79
CA GLU A 1238 -27.13 -4.31 -50.83
C GLU A 1238 -26.30 -5.47 -51.40
N ARG A 1239 -26.98 -6.38 -52.08
CA ARG A 1239 -26.37 -7.54 -52.74
C ARG A 1239 -26.63 -7.47 -54.24
N ARG A 1240 -25.57 -7.60 -55.02
CA ARG A 1240 -25.61 -7.62 -56.50
C ARG A 1240 -24.93 -8.90 -57.00
N ARG A 1241 -25.27 -9.34 -58.22
CA ARG A 1241 -24.61 -10.49 -58.86
C ARG A 1241 -23.77 -10.07 -60.05
N ARG A 1242 -22.55 -10.60 -60.11
CA ARG A 1242 -21.64 -10.44 -61.23
C ARG A 1242 -20.84 -11.72 -61.42
N ASN A 1243 -20.68 -12.18 -62.66
CA ASN A 1243 -19.95 -13.41 -62.98
C ASN A 1243 -20.39 -14.63 -62.13
N GLN A 1244 -21.69 -14.76 -61.85
CA GLN A 1244 -22.27 -15.82 -61.00
C GLN A 1244 -21.88 -15.77 -59.50
N GLN A 1245 -21.21 -14.71 -59.05
CA GLN A 1245 -20.87 -14.47 -57.64
C GLN A 1245 -21.72 -13.35 -57.03
N GLU A 1246 -21.99 -13.45 -55.73
CA GLU A 1246 -22.64 -12.40 -54.95
C GLU A 1246 -21.58 -11.37 -54.51
N VAL A 1247 -21.84 -10.11 -54.86
CA VAL A 1247 -21.01 -8.95 -54.50
C VAL A 1247 -21.80 -8.08 -53.53
N ILE A 1248 -21.21 -7.80 -52.38
CA ILE A 1248 -21.82 -6.99 -51.32
C ILE A 1248 -21.38 -5.54 -51.52
N PHE A 1249 -22.35 -4.64 -51.66
CA PHE A 1249 -22.10 -3.21 -51.70
C PHE A 1249 -22.47 -2.59 -50.37
N TYR A 1250 -21.56 -1.79 -49.82
CA TYR A 1250 -21.82 -0.93 -48.68
C TYR A 1250 -21.86 0.52 -49.14
N HIS A 1251 -22.98 1.18 -48.90
CA HIS A 1251 -23.19 2.59 -49.22
C HIS A 1251 -23.08 3.41 -47.94
N LEU A 1252 -22.05 4.26 -47.85
CA LEU A 1252 -21.84 5.17 -46.74
C LEU A 1252 -22.13 6.60 -47.18
N LEU A 1253 -23.16 7.22 -46.62
CA LEU A 1253 -23.44 8.64 -46.80
C LEU A 1253 -22.94 9.38 -45.56
N LEU A 1254 -22.04 10.34 -45.75
CA LEU A 1254 -21.42 11.14 -44.68
C LEU A 1254 -21.83 12.60 -44.83
N ASN A 1255 -22.66 13.13 -43.94
CA ASN A 1255 -23.04 14.54 -43.96
C ASN A 1255 -21.93 15.42 -43.38
N MET A 1256 -21.04 15.84 -44.27
CA MET A 1256 -19.94 16.73 -43.97
C MET A 1256 -20.37 18.20 -43.92
N GLY A 1257 -21.63 18.54 -44.28
CA GLY A 1257 -22.21 19.87 -44.13
C GLY A 1257 -22.35 20.29 -42.65
N CYS A 1258 -22.31 21.60 -42.39
CA CYS A 1258 -22.60 22.20 -41.07
C CYS A 1258 -24.00 22.80 -41.05
#